data_AF-A0A3S2Y677-F1
#
_entry.id   AF-A0A3S2Y677-F1
#
_cell.length_a   1.000
_cell.length_b   1.000
_cell.length_c   1.000
_cell.angle_alpha   90.00
_cell.angle_beta   90.00
_cell.angle_gamma   90.00
#
_symmetry.space_group_name_H-M   'P 1'
#
loop_
_entity.id
_entity.type
_entity.pdbx_description
1 polymer ?
#
loop_
_entity_poly.entity_id
_entity_poly.type
_entity_poly.pdbx_seq_one_letter_code
_entity_poly.pdbx_strand_id
1 'polypeptide(L)'
;MRASSALLSFLGSCAYVGTAWAQAPSAPSTQDLQSRFNAATDAWAANDCATALPIFAGLAQDGRFRPGSLPYAAIAVRRGDCMVKTGDFDQGETQLLAGLPRLRAAGADFAQEVGQAEGQLAALAIRRWDHDAALVHLHAALATQTGAARLGNLARLAQVTSFDGGRTALDAIDEALNILSKEPDVGKPVLAPWYNLLGRVLLNQGQAKEAMAALRKAYDMTGGEKATMSLSDTFIRADLAQAAMLARDRDQAYRYMAQTGAGRLPKSPFSTARFIHPPACGVESGLEPDDVAVVEFTIADDGTVSRAQPVYGNGSYAKAATFARAVQGWRWKAEDAANIPAFFRYAARVELRCTRSEGGGGMSPMEPLRQRFAQWALPLIEPYQPRPLVKTDWLTLAESAQKAGDGPAELGARVLLALSDLRRTADVLASIDRAQELAGGAAIPAEARHAALVILTAARPHPANRDKSDVDRVNDPAMLALAADGPLANDALAEDTALLLGTPRRPKSAETDQALTNLRKVAEDQRLGEHHPLRQFAQLRLANDIARKGDLAQAQSYFASTGLTQEQCALIGPKPALTSSGGGSSFPLEALRYGFEGWVQIEFDITAKGRAVDSRALVSYPPFIFTKSATVSADNVQYQSSYRPSGGQACAANLEMVRFTIPGNTNTVSTVKPKTPPKSS
;
A
#
# COMPACT_ATOMS: atom_id res chain seq x y z
N MET A 1 -19.58 39.04 18.92
CA MET A 1 -20.24 39.97 19.87
C MET A 1 -19.19 40.91 20.45
N ARG A 2 -19.44 42.24 20.35
CA ARG A 2 -18.87 43.39 21.13
C ARG A 2 -17.33 43.49 21.22
N ALA A 3 -16.62 44.43 20.59
CA ALA A 3 -16.66 45.91 20.61
C ALA A 3 -16.31 46.55 21.97
N SER A 4 -15.25 47.37 22.00
CA SER A 4 -14.94 48.58 22.83
C SER A 4 -13.41 48.66 23.07
N SER A 5 -12.62 49.66 22.63
CA SER A 5 -12.65 51.14 22.72
C SER A 5 -11.88 51.70 23.92
N ALA A 6 -10.86 52.55 23.66
CA ALA A 6 -10.46 53.77 24.43
C ALA A 6 -9.10 54.31 23.88
N LEU A 7 -9.03 55.50 23.25
CA LEU A 7 -8.78 56.86 23.84
C LEU A 7 -7.36 57.05 24.41
N LEU A 8 -6.65 58.18 24.36
CA LEU A 8 -6.68 59.53 23.74
C LEU A 8 -5.34 60.18 24.18
N SER A 9 -4.68 61.09 23.44
CA SER A 9 -4.49 62.51 23.84
C SER A 9 -3.58 63.30 22.87
N PHE A 10 -3.95 64.57 22.75
CA PHE A 10 -3.47 65.68 21.91
C PHE A 10 -2.19 66.39 22.40
N LEU A 11 -1.54 67.13 21.48
CA LEU A 11 -0.92 68.49 21.54
C LEU A 11 0.30 68.51 20.59
N GLY A 12 0.61 69.51 19.75
CA GLY A 12 0.11 70.86 19.56
C GLY A 12 0.72 71.45 18.26
N SER A 13 0.12 72.55 17.81
CA SER A 13 0.27 73.21 16.50
C SER A 13 1.64 73.85 16.21
N CYS A 14 2.03 73.90 14.94
CA CYS A 14 2.53 75.14 14.31
C CYS A 14 2.41 75.06 12.79
N ALA A 15 1.75 76.07 12.23
CA ALA A 15 1.39 76.19 10.82
C ALA A 15 2.59 76.67 9.98
N TYR A 16 2.85 75.98 8.87
CA TYR A 16 3.49 76.55 7.69
C TYR A 16 2.49 76.48 6.54
N VAL A 17 2.02 77.65 6.10
CA VAL A 17 1.23 77.80 4.87
C VAL A 17 2.21 77.75 3.71
N GLY A 18 2.50 76.53 3.24
CA GLY A 18 3.09 76.29 1.93
C GLY A 18 1.95 75.99 0.96
N THR A 19 1.82 76.80 -0.08
CA THR A 19 0.94 76.54 -1.24
C THR A 19 1.43 75.30 -1.99
N ALA A 20 1.08 74.13 -1.47
CA ALA A 20 1.24 72.87 -2.18
C ALA A 20 0.14 72.78 -3.24
N TRP A 21 0.55 72.83 -4.50
CA TRP A 21 -0.26 72.36 -5.61
C TRP A 21 -0.70 70.94 -5.28
N ALA A 22 -2.02 70.73 -5.24
CA ALA A 22 -2.61 69.41 -5.11
C ALA A 22 -2.11 68.54 -6.28
N GLN A 23 -1.08 67.73 -6.03
CA GLN A 23 -0.81 66.59 -6.88
C GLN A 23 -2.04 65.69 -6.76
N ALA A 24 -2.68 65.44 -7.90
CA ALA A 24 -3.69 64.40 -8.02
C ALA A 24 -3.18 63.12 -7.34
N PRO A 25 -4.03 62.37 -6.61
CA PRO A 25 -3.63 61.08 -6.07
C PRO A 25 -3.02 60.26 -7.21
N SER A 26 -1.76 59.88 -7.05
CA SER A 26 -1.10 58.96 -7.96
C SER A 26 -2.01 57.73 -8.09
N ALA A 27 -2.45 57.48 -9.32
CA ALA A 27 -3.18 56.27 -9.66
C ALA A 27 -2.42 55.06 -9.08
N PRO A 28 -3.12 54.04 -8.56
CA PRO A 28 -2.47 52.86 -8.00
C PRO A 28 -1.48 52.33 -9.03
N SER A 29 -0.20 52.22 -8.66
CA SER A 29 0.83 51.69 -9.53
C SER A 29 0.41 50.30 -9.95
N THR A 30 -0.07 50.15 -11.19
CA THR A 30 -0.14 48.84 -11.84
C THR A 30 1.27 48.30 -11.83
N GLN A 31 1.57 47.31 -10.97
CA GLN A 31 2.87 46.64 -10.99
C GLN A 31 3.17 46.26 -12.44
N ASP A 32 4.27 46.79 -12.98
CA ASP A 32 4.71 46.46 -14.32
C ASP A 32 4.95 44.95 -14.44
N LEU A 33 4.74 44.38 -15.63
CA LEU A 33 4.83 42.93 -15.84
C LEU A 33 6.17 42.35 -15.40
N GLN A 34 7.25 43.10 -15.59
CA GLN A 34 8.58 42.68 -15.17
C GLN A 34 8.67 42.55 -13.65
N SER A 35 8.05 43.48 -12.90
CA SER A 35 8.00 43.42 -11.44
C SER A 35 7.24 42.18 -10.95
N ARG A 36 6.12 41.84 -11.59
CA ARG A 36 5.36 40.62 -11.27
C ARG A 36 6.14 39.35 -11.59
N PHE A 37 6.83 39.31 -12.75
CA PHE A 37 7.67 38.18 -13.14
C PHE A 37 8.83 37.98 -12.16
N ASN A 38 9.52 39.06 -11.77
CA ASN A 38 10.59 39.01 -10.78
C ASN A 38 10.07 38.52 -9.43
N ALA A 39 8.96 39.07 -8.93
CA ALA A 39 8.35 38.62 -7.67
C ALA A 39 7.98 37.13 -7.67
N ALA A 40 7.41 36.62 -8.78
CA ALA A 40 7.11 35.20 -8.92
C ALA A 40 8.38 34.34 -8.95
N THR A 41 9.44 34.85 -9.58
CA THR A 41 10.74 34.18 -9.68
C THR A 41 11.43 34.11 -8.34
N ASP A 42 11.41 35.20 -7.57
CA ASP A 42 11.97 35.26 -6.22
C ASP A 42 11.22 34.32 -5.29
N ALA A 43 9.88 34.29 -5.36
CA ALA A 43 9.06 33.34 -4.63
C ALA A 43 9.39 31.88 -5.00
N TRP A 44 9.55 31.58 -6.30
CA TRP A 44 9.97 30.25 -6.76
C TRP A 44 11.37 29.86 -6.28
N ALA A 45 12.34 30.77 -6.37
CA ALA A 45 13.71 30.55 -5.90
C ALA A 45 13.77 30.34 -4.38
N ALA A 46 12.90 31.01 -3.62
CA ALA A 46 12.69 30.81 -2.18
C ALA A 46 11.89 29.54 -1.85
N ASN A 47 11.46 28.77 -2.86
CA ASN A 47 10.61 27.59 -2.74
C ASN A 47 9.21 27.89 -2.15
N ASP A 48 8.76 29.14 -2.23
CA ASP A 48 7.43 29.60 -1.86
C ASP A 48 6.45 29.44 -3.04
N CYS A 49 6.08 28.18 -3.29
CA CYS A 49 5.17 27.84 -4.37
C CYS A 49 3.74 28.34 -4.14
N ALA A 50 3.34 28.58 -2.89
CA ALA A 50 2.03 29.14 -2.57
C ALA A 50 1.88 30.56 -3.13
N THR A 51 2.95 31.37 -3.05
CA THR A 51 3.00 32.71 -3.65
C THR A 51 3.28 32.67 -5.14
N ALA A 52 4.22 31.83 -5.60
CA ALA A 52 4.67 31.83 -7.00
C ALA A 52 3.57 31.38 -7.99
N LEU A 53 2.82 30.32 -7.66
CA LEU A 53 1.84 29.71 -8.57
C LEU A 53 0.74 30.67 -9.05
N PRO A 54 0.02 31.42 -8.20
CA PRO A 54 -1.02 32.33 -8.67
C PRO A 54 -0.44 33.47 -9.53
N ILE A 55 0.78 33.94 -9.24
CA ILE A 55 1.41 35.00 -10.03
C ILE A 55 1.79 34.47 -11.42
N PHE A 56 2.43 33.31 -11.50
CA PHE A 56 2.76 32.66 -12.78
C PHE A 56 1.52 32.30 -13.59
N ALA A 57 0.44 31.84 -12.96
CA ALA A 57 -0.82 31.56 -13.64
C ALA A 57 -1.38 32.83 -14.30
N GLY A 58 -1.35 33.96 -13.59
CA GLY A 58 -1.76 35.26 -14.15
C GLY A 58 -0.85 35.77 -15.26
N LEU A 59 0.47 35.54 -15.17
CA LEU A 59 1.43 35.91 -16.23
C LEU A 59 1.26 35.04 -17.48
N ALA A 60 0.99 33.75 -17.34
CA ALA A 60 0.80 32.83 -18.45
C ALA A 60 -0.47 33.12 -19.29
N GLN A 61 -1.43 33.86 -18.73
CA GLN A 61 -2.66 34.29 -19.41
C GLN A 61 -2.55 35.67 -20.06
N ASP A 62 -1.49 36.43 -19.76
CA ASP A 62 -1.29 37.75 -20.35
C ASP A 62 -0.76 37.61 -21.79
N GLY A 63 -1.48 38.17 -22.76
CA GLY A 63 -1.19 38.03 -24.19
C GLY A 63 0.18 38.56 -24.64
N ARG A 64 0.92 39.26 -23.76
CA ARG A 64 2.31 39.67 -23.99
C ARG A 64 3.30 38.50 -23.83
N PHE A 65 2.97 37.49 -23.02
CA PHE A 65 3.73 36.24 -22.91
C PHE A 65 3.21 35.23 -23.92
N ARG A 66 3.72 35.27 -25.15
CA ARG A 66 3.27 34.37 -26.21
C ARG A 66 3.78 32.93 -25.97
N PRO A 67 2.93 31.90 -26.14
CA PRO A 67 3.40 30.51 -26.17
C PRO A 67 4.57 30.32 -27.13
N GLY A 68 5.59 29.57 -26.69
CA GLY A 68 6.83 29.35 -27.45
C GLY A 68 7.89 30.45 -27.33
N SER A 69 7.58 31.60 -26.72
CA SER A 69 8.59 32.62 -26.38
C SER A 69 9.48 32.17 -25.21
N LEU A 70 10.69 32.72 -25.11
CA LEU A 70 11.61 32.40 -24.01
C LEU A 70 11.03 32.78 -22.62
N PRO A 71 10.42 33.97 -22.43
CA PRO A 71 9.78 34.31 -21.15
C PRO A 71 8.62 33.37 -20.80
N TYR A 72 7.82 32.95 -21.79
CA TYR A 72 6.76 31.97 -21.55
C TYR A 72 7.32 30.61 -21.14
N ALA A 73 8.41 30.16 -21.76
CA ALA A 73 9.08 28.91 -21.39
C ALA A 73 9.62 28.93 -19.96
N ALA A 74 10.21 30.05 -19.52
CA ALA A 74 10.67 30.22 -18.14
C ALA A 74 9.49 30.19 -17.15
N ILE A 75 8.36 30.85 -17.48
CA ILE A 75 7.12 30.76 -16.68
C ILE A 75 6.64 29.31 -16.60
N ALA A 76 6.58 28.60 -17.72
CA ALA A 76 6.11 27.23 -17.79
C ALA A 76 6.98 26.31 -16.92
N VAL A 77 8.31 26.37 -17.03
CA VAL A 77 9.21 25.53 -16.22
C VAL A 77 9.10 25.83 -14.73
N ARG A 78 9.15 27.10 -14.31
CA ARG A 78 9.10 27.46 -12.88
C ARG A 78 7.73 27.14 -12.26
N ARG A 79 6.65 27.38 -13.01
CA ARG A 79 5.30 26.98 -12.60
C ARG A 79 5.18 25.46 -12.52
N GLY A 80 5.72 24.74 -13.51
CA GLY A 80 5.72 23.28 -13.56
C GLY A 80 6.47 22.67 -12.37
N ASP A 81 7.65 23.19 -12.04
CA ASP A 81 8.42 22.77 -10.86
C ASP A 81 7.61 22.96 -9.56
N CYS A 82 6.96 24.12 -9.40
CA CYS A 82 6.11 24.33 -8.23
C CYS A 82 4.88 23.42 -8.19
N MET A 83 4.22 23.18 -9.32
CA MET A 83 3.09 22.24 -9.41
C MET A 83 3.53 20.82 -9.00
N VAL A 84 4.68 20.36 -9.48
CA VAL A 84 5.25 19.07 -9.07
C VAL A 84 5.52 19.03 -7.56
N LYS A 85 6.08 20.10 -6.99
CA LYS A 85 6.38 20.18 -5.54
C LYS A 85 5.12 20.20 -4.68
N THR A 86 4.01 20.77 -5.16
CA THR A 86 2.76 20.89 -4.42
C THR A 86 1.77 19.75 -4.68
N GLY A 87 2.10 18.78 -5.53
CA GLY A 87 1.29 17.59 -5.77
C GLY A 87 0.49 17.56 -7.07
N ASP A 88 0.50 18.65 -7.86
CA ASP A 88 -0.18 18.71 -9.16
C ASP A 88 0.76 18.18 -10.26
N PHE A 89 0.97 16.87 -10.21
CA PHE A 89 2.03 16.21 -10.95
C PHE A 89 1.83 16.23 -12.46
N ASP A 90 0.61 15.96 -12.94
CA ASP A 90 0.31 15.85 -14.37
C ASP A 90 0.38 17.23 -15.06
N GLN A 91 -0.18 18.27 -14.44
CA GLN A 91 -0.06 19.62 -14.96
C GLN A 91 1.39 20.11 -14.87
N GLY A 92 2.06 19.82 -13.75
CA GLY A 92 3.46 20.16 -13.55
C GLY A 92 4.35 19.57 -14.64
N GLU A 93 4.21 18.28 -14.94
CA GLU A 93 4.92 17.60 -16.02
C GLU A 93 4.66 18.24 -17.38
N THR A 94 3.39 18.49 -17.70
CA THR A 94 2.99 19.11 -18.96
C THR A 94 3.68 20.47 -19.15
N GLN A 95 3.74 21.27 -18.09
CA GLN A 95 4.39 22.59 -18.10
C GLN A 95 5.91 22.49 -18.24
N LEU A 96 6.55 21.56 -17.52
CA LEU A 96 7.99 21.30 -17.62
C LEU A 96 8.37 20.89 -19.05
N LEU A 97 7.66 19.92 -19.63
CA LEU A 97 7.90 19.43 -20.99
C LEU A 97 7.67 20.51 -22.06
N ALA A 98 6.71 21.41 -21.85
CA ALA A 98 6.43 22.50 -22.78
C ALA A 98 7.52 23.57 -22.81
N GLY A 99 8.11 23.91 -21.65
CA GLY A 99 9.12 24.97 -21.55
C GLY A 99 10.56 24.51 -21.83
N LEU A 100 10.90 23.27 -21.46
CA LEU A 100 12.26 22.72 -21.51
C LEU A 100 12.98 22.86 -22.87
N PRO A 101 12.35 22.54 -24.02
CA PRO A 101 13.02 22.65 -25.32
C PRO A 101 13.56 24.06 -25.60
N ARG A 102 12.79 25.09 -25.21
CA ARG A 102 13.18 26.49 -25.44
C ARG A 102 14.27 26.95 -24.46
N LEU A 103 14.22 26.52 -23.19
CA LEU A 103 15.28 26.84 -22.22
C LEU A 103 16.60 26.16 -22.60
N ARG A 104 16.56 24.90 -23.06
CA ARG A 104 17.76 24.20 -23.58
C ARG A 104 18.38 24.94 -24.75
N ALA A 105 17.57 25.42 -25.70
CA ALA A 105 18.04 26.18 -26.85
C ALA A 105 18.64 27.55 -26.48
N ALA A 106 18.28 28.11 -25.32
CA ALA A 106 18.82 29.37 -24.82
C ALA A 106 20.21 29.25 -24.19
N GLY A 107 20.70 28.03 -23.94
CA GLY A 107 22.09 27.77 -23.54
C GLY A 107 22.38 27.98 -22.04
N ALA A 108 23.61 28.38 -21.74
CA ALA A 108 24.19 28.33 -20.40
C ALA A 108 23.44 29.16 -19.35
N ASP A 109 22.81 30.27 -19.75
CA ASP A 109 22.06 31.16 -18.86
C ASP A 109 20.89 30.46 -18.15
N PHE A 110 20.40 29.36 -18.71
CA PHE A 110 19.30 28.55 -18.17
C PHE A 110 19.74 27.16 -17.69
N ALA A 111 21.04 26.87 -17.65
CA ALA A 111 21.55 25.53 -17.33
C ALA A 111 21.05 24.99 -15.97
N GLN A 112 20.98 25.87 -14.96
CA GLN A 112 20.46 25.51 -13.64
C GLN A 112 18.97 25.18 -13.68
N GLU A 113 18.16 25.98 -14.37
CA GLU A 113 16.71 25.76 -14.49
C GLU A 113 16.40 24.50 -15.29
N VAL A 114 17.13 24.27 -16.38
CA VAL A 114 17.07 23.03 -17.14
C VAL A 114 17.43 21.85 -16.24
N GLY A 115 18.53 21.93 -15.48
CA GLY A 115 18.95 20.85 -14.59
C GLY A 115 17.93 20.54 -13.49
N GLN A 116 17.30 21.58 -12.92
CA GLN A 116 16.22 21.41 -11.95
C GLN A 116 14.98 20.78 -12.57
N ALA A 117 14.55 21.25 -13.74
CA ALA A 117 13.40 20.73 -14.47
C ALA A 117 13.58 19.26 -14.88
N GLU A 118 14.75 18.89 -15.41
CA GLU A 118 15.11 17.50 -15.69
C GLU A 118 15.11 16.65 -14.41
N GLY A 119 15.64 17.19 -13.31
CA GLY A 119 15.60 16.51 -12.00
C GLY A 119 14.17 16.23 -11.52
N GLN A 120 13.23 17.14 -11.78
CA GLN A 120 11.81 16.91 -11.49
C GLN A 120 11.20 15.85 -12.39
N LEU A 121 11.44 15.90 -13.71
CA LEU A 121 10.96 14.87 -14.63
C LEU A 121 11.50 13.48 -14.26
N ALA A 122 12.77 13.40 -13.85
CA ALA A 122 13.33 12.18 -13.28
C ALA A 122 12.57 11.72 -12.03
N ALA A 123 12.23 12.63 -11.11
CA ALA A 123 11.45 12.30 -9.93
C ALA A 123 10.04 11.79 -10.28
N LEU A 124 9.39 12.37 -11.29
CA LEU A 124 8.11 11.89 -11.82
C LEU A 124 8.22 10.47 -12.39
N ALA A 125 9.24 10.23 -13.21
CA ALA A 125 9.53 8.92 -13.79
C ALA A 125 9.78 7.86 -12.72
N ILE A 126 10.58 8.18 -11.69
CA ILE A 126 10.81 7.28 -10.54
C ILE A 126 9.49 6.92 -9.85
N ARG A 127 8.59 7.90 -9.62
CA ARG A 127 7.28 7.62 -9.01
C ARG A 127 6.36 6.76 -9.87
N ARG A 128 6.49 6.86 -11.19
CA ARG A 128 5.82 5.96 -12.14
C ARG A 128 6.53 4.63 -12.33
N TRP A 129 7.65 4.42 -11.62
CA TRP A 129 8.50 3.24 -11.76
C TRP A 129 9.04 3.06 -13.20
N ASP A 130 9.22 4.17 -13.91
CA ASP A 130 9.80 4.22 -15.25
C ASP A 130 11.31 4.46 -15.10
N HIS A 131 12.05 3.36 -15.03
CA HIS A 131 13.49 3.36 -14.80
C HIS A 131 14.25 4.06 -15.92
N ASP A 132 13.90 3.74 -17.17
CA ASP A 132 14.65 4.22 -18.34
C ASP A 132 14.43 5.73 -18.54
N ALA A 133 13.19 6.22 -18.41
CA ALA A 133 12.94 7.64 -18.46
C ALA A 133 13.62 8.38 -17.29
N ALA A 134 13.65 7.79 -16.09
CA ALA A 134 14.34 8.38 -14.95
C ALA A 134 15.84 8.54 -15.24
N LEU A 135 16.50 7.54 -15.81
CA LEU A 135 17.91 7.62 -16.18
C LEU A 135 18.19 8.70 -17.22
N VAL A 136 17.37 8.79 -18.28
CA VAL A 136 17.50 9.82 -19.32
C VAL A 136 17.46 11.22 -18.69
N HIS A 137 16.47 11.48 -17.84
CA HIS A 137 16.31 12.77 -17.19
C HIS A 137 17.40 13.05 -16.13
N LEU A 138 17.85 12.05 -15.38
CA LEU A 138 18.95 12.22 -14.42
C LEU A 138 20.27 12.57 -15.12
N HIS A 139 20.59 11.90 -16.21
CA HIS A 139 21.78 12.23 -17.01
C HIS A 139 21.68 13.62 -17.62
N ALA A 140 20.52 14.01 -18.16
CA ALA A 140 20.29 15.35 -18.67
C ALA A 140 20.44 16.42 -17.57
N ALA A 141 19.92 16.16 -16.37
CA ALA A 141 20.05 17.05 -15.23
C ALA A 141 21.51 17.21 -14.78
N LEU A 142 22.23 16.09 -14.66
CA LEU A 142 23.63 16.10 -14.26
C LEU A 142 24.53 16.72 -15.33
N ALA A 143 24.20 16.66 -16.62
CA ALA A 143 24.99 17.31 -17.66
C ALA A 143 25.04 18.84 -17.53
N THR A 144 24.04 19.47 -16.88
CA THR A 144 23.96 20.93 -16.74
C THR A 144 24.30 21.45 -15.34
N GLN A 145 24.47 20.56 -14.36
CA GLN A 145 24.70 20.90 -12.95
C GLN A 145 26.16 20.75 -12.54
N THR A 146 26.63 21.64 -11.66
CA THR A 146 27.97 21.61 -11.08
C THR A 146 27.93 21.71 -9.54
N GLY A 147 28.97 21.20 -8.86
CA GLY A 147 29.13 21.32 -7.41
C GLY A 147 27.92 20.78 -6.63
N ALA A 148 27.55 21.46 -5.54
CA ALA A 148 26.47 21.04 -4.64
C ALA A 148 25.11 20.82 -5.33
N ALA A 149 24.83 21.50 -6.44
CA ALA A 149 23.58 21.33 -7.19
C ALA A 149 23.38 19.90 -7.73
N ARG A 150 24.48 19.15 -7.93
CA ARG A 150 24.44 17.76 -8.42
C ARG A 150 24.01 16.76 -7.36
N LEU A 151 24.21 17.06 -6.08
CA LEU A 151 24.08 16.10 -4.97
C LEU A 151 22.71 15.41 -4.94
N GLY A 152 21.62 16.16 -5.16
CA GLY A 152 20.28 15.59 -5.18
C GLY A 152 20.06 14.56 -6.30
N ASN A 153 20.55 14.86 -7.51
CA ASN A 153 20.41 13.98 -8.67
C ASN A 153 21.40 12.82 -8.64
N LEU A 154 22.60 13.01 -8.09
CA LEU A 154 23.55 11.91 -7.83
C LEU A 154 22.97 10.87 -6.85
N ALA A 155 22.30 11.33 -5.79
CA ALA A 155 21.64 10.42 -4.85
C ALA A 155 20.53 9.62 -5.53
N ARG A 156 19.72 10.25 -6.38
CA ARG A 156 18.65 9.58 -7.16
C ARG A 156 19.23 8.60 -8.18
N LEU A 157 20.29 8.97 -8.89
CA LEU A 157 20.99 8.10 -9.82
C LEU A 157 21.53 6.85 -9.10
N ALA A 158 22.19 7.03 -7.97
CA ALA A 158 22.70 5.92 -7.17
C ALA A 158 21.57 5.02 -6.63
N GLN A 159 20.43 5.58 -6.24
CA GLN A 159 19.27 4.80 -5.81
C GLN A 159 18.69 3.95 -6.95
N VAL A 160 18.45 4.58 -8.11
CA VAL A 160 17.77 3.94 -9.24
C VAL A 160 18.65 2.85 -9.87
N THR A 161 19.97 3.07 -9.94
CA THR A 161 20.95 2.12 -10.49
C THR A 161 21.53 1.14 -9.46
N SER A 162 21.03 1.16 -8.22
CA SER A 162 21.60 0.33 -7.13
C SER A 162 21.49 -1.18 -7.38
N PHE A 163 20.58 -1.61 -8.26
CA PHE A 163 20.30 -3.02 -8.56
C PHE A 163 20.95 -3.50 -9.87
N ASP A 164 21.64 -2.62 -10.60
CA ASP A 164 22.12 -2.92 -11.96
C ASP A 164 23.44 -3.72 -11.97
N GLY A 165 24.06 -3.94 -10.80
CA GLY A 165 25.35 -4.64 -10.67
C GLY A 165 26.57 -3.87 -11.21
N GLY A 166 26.37 -2.73 -11.87
CA GLY A 166 27.43 -1.88 -12.43
C GLY A 166 28.00 -0.87 -11.45
N ARG A 167 28.98 -0.09 -11.93
CA ARG A 167 29.63 0.97 -11.14
C ARG A 167 28.86 2.29 -11.07
N THR A 168 27.85 2.50 -11.91
CA THR A 168 27.12 3.78 -12.01
C THR A 168 26.67 4.32 -10.66
N ALA A 169 26.11 3.47 -9.80
CA ALA A 169 25.67 3.87 -8.46
C ALA A 169 26.84 4.24 -7.54
N LEU A 170 27.94 3.49 -7.59
CA LEU A 170 29.14 3.74 -6.79
C LEU A 170 29.83 5.02 -7.26
N ASP A 171 30.00 5.20 -8.58
CA ASP A 171 30.65 6.38 -9.16
C ASP A 171 29.85 7.67 -8.84
N ALA A 172 28.51 7.60 -8.82
CA ALA A 172 27.68 8.72 -8.40
C ALA A 172 27.85 9.10 -6.92
N ILE A 173 28.04 8.10 -6.05
CA ILE A 173 28.31 8.30 -4.62
C ILE A 173 29.73 8.86 -4.41
N ASP A 174 30.72 8.31 -5.10
CA ASP A 174 32.11 8.77 -5.04
C ASP A 174 32.21 10.23 -5.49
N GLU A 175 31.50 10.59 -6.56
CA GLU A 175 31.42 11.96 -7.02
C GLU A 175 30.80 12.88 -5.96
N ALA A 176 29.69 12.47 -5.35
CA ALA A 176 29.03 13.26 -4.31
C ALA A 176 29.90 13.45 -3.06
N LEU A 177 30.60 12.39 -2.63
CA LEU A 177 31.55 12.46 -1.51
C LEU A 177 32.75 13.36 -1.85
N ASN A 178 33.23 13.34 -3.09
CA ASN A 178 34.29 14.24 -3.56
C ASN A 178 33.82 15.71 -3.58
N ILE A 179 32.59 16.00 -4.03
CA ILE A 179 31.99 17.34 -3.96
C ILE A 179 31.97 17.81 -2.50
N LEU A 180 31.41 16.99 -1.60
CA LEU A 180 31.30 17.32 -0.18
C LEU A 180 32.67 17.47 0.51
N SER A 181 33.70 16.74 0.08
CA SER A 181 35.04 16.87 0.65
C SER A 181 35.70 18.23 0.39
N LYS A 182 35.22 18.97 -0.61
CA LYS A 182 35.73 20.29 -1.01
C LYS A 182 34.95 21.44 -0.37
N GLU A 183 33.80 21.15 0.23
CA GLU A 183 32.99 22.15 0.92
C GLU A 183 33.55 22.38 2.33
N PRO A 184 33.74 23.65 2.76
CA PRO A 184 34.14 23.93 4.13
C PRO A 184 33.04 23.49 5.10
N ASP A 185 33.44 22.98 6.27
CA ASP A 185 32.54 22.68 7.40
C ASP A 185 31.43 21.63 7.14
N VAL A 186 31.65 20.66 6.23
CA VAL A 186 30.70 19.55 6.06
C VAL A 186 30.66 18.65 7.31
N GLY A 187 29.59 18.81 8.08
CA GLY A 187 29.35 18.01 9.28
C GLY A 187 29.02 16.54 8.99
N LYS A 188 29.30 15.67 9.97
CA LYS A 188 28.93 14.24 9.96
C LYS A 188 27.45 13.98 9.57
N PRO A 189 26.46 14.79 9.99
CA PRO A 189 25.06 14.57 9.60
C PRO A 189 24.80 14.66 8.10
N VAL A 190 25.63 15.41 7.35
CA VAL A 190 25.52 15.53 5.88
C VAL A 190 26.16 14.32 5.20
N LEU A 191 27.24 13.77 5.76
CA LEU A 191 27.95 12.60 5.22
C LEU A 191 27.23 11.27 5.50
N ALA A 192 26.57 11.13 6.65
CA ALA A 192 25.97 9.86 7.06
C ALA A 192 24.96 9.29 6.05
N PRO A 193 24.05 10.08 5.43
CA PRO A 193 23.14 9.59 4.39
C PRO A 193 23.86 9.02 3.16
N TRP A 194 25.03 9.57 2.78
CA TRP A 194 25.81 9.06 1.65
C TRP A 194 26.46 7.71 1.95
N TYR A 195 27.01 7.55 3.16
CA TYR A 195 27.50 6.23 3.60
C TYR A 195 26.37 5.22 3.78
N ASN A 196 25.18 5.67 4.18
CA ASN A 196 24.00 4.81 4.21
C ASN A 196 23.61 4.33 2.80
N LEU A 197 23.58 5.25 1.84
CA LEU A 197 23.28 4.94 0.44
C LEU A 197 24.34 4.01 -0.17
N LEU A 198 25.62 4.24 0.12
CA LEU A 198 26.72 3.34 -0.25
C LEU A 198 26.48 1.93 0.28
N GLY A 199 26.13 1.83 1.57
CA GLY A 199 25.72 0.57 2.19
C GLY A 199 24.63 -0.16 1.42
N ARG A 200 23.55 0.53 1.04
CA ARG A 200 22.44 -0.05 0.26
C ARG A 200 22.88 -0.53 -1.12
N VAL A 201 23.65 0.29 -1.85
CA VAL A 201 24.19 -0.09 -3.16
C VAL A 201 25.01 -1.36 -3.05
N LEU A 202 25.93 -1.42 -2.08
CA LEU A 202 26.77 -2.59 -1.84
C LEU A 202 25.92 -3.83 -1.46
N LEU A 203 24.86 -3.66 -0.66
CA LEU A 203 23.93 -4.77 -0.35
C LEU A 203 23.24 -5.32 -1.59
N ASN A 204 22.74 -4.44 -2.46
CA ASN A 204 22.06 -4.83 -3.71
C ASN A 204 23.01 -5.48 -4.71
N GLN A 205 24.31 -5.19 -4.61
CA GLN A 205 25.36 -5.85 -5.38
C GLN A 205 25.89 -7.14 -4.72
N GLY A 206 25.27 -7.60 -3.63
CA GLY A 206 25.67 -8.82 -2.91
C GLY A 206 26.93 -8.67 -2.04
N GLN A 207 27.46 -7.45 -1.88
CA GLN A 207 28.68 -7.14 -1.13
C GLN A 207 28.36 -6.84 0.34
N ALA A 208 27.83 -7.85 1.04
CA ALA A 208 27.29 -7.69 2.40
C ALA A 208 28.33 -7.22 3.44
N LYS A 209 29.60 -7.60 3.30
CA LYS A 209 30.67 -7.22 4.24
C LYS A 209 31.06 -5.74 4.07
N GLU A 210 31.25 -5.32 2.84
CA GLU A 210 31.56 -3.95 2.44
C GLU A 210 30.41 -3.03 2.80
N ALA A 211 29.18 -3.48 2.55
CA ALA A 211 27.97 -2.79 2.98
C ALA A 211 27.95 -2.56 4.49
N MET A 212 28.22 -3.60 5.30
CA MET A 212 28.29 -3.45 6.76
C MET A 212 29.33 -2.40 7.19
N ALA A 213 30.48 -2.34 6.53
CA ALA A 213 31.51 -1.35 6.84
C ALA A 213 31.04 0.09 6.54
N ALA A 214 30.43 0.31 5.37
CA ALA A 214 29.86 1.61 5.01
C ALA A 214 28.73 2.03 5.96
N LEU A 215 27.82 1.11 6.28
CA LEU A 215 26.70 1.34 7.18
C LEU A 215 27.15 1.58 8.63
N ARG A 216 28.21 0.91 9.09
CA ARG A 216 28.84 1.18 10.40
C ARG A 216 29.36 2.61 10.46
N LYS A 217 30.03 3.07 9.40
CA LYS A 217 30.51 4.45 9.31
C LYS A 217 29.37 5.46 9.38
N ALA A 218 28.26 5.19 8.70
CA ALA A 218 27.05 6.01 8.82
C ALA A 218 26.50 6.03 10.25
N TYR A 219 26.44 4.87 10.92
CA TYR A 219 25.99 4.73 12.31
C TYR A 219 26.85 5.52 13.30
N ASP A 220 28.17 5.44 13.17
CA ASP A 220 29.09 6.17 14.03
C ASP A 220 28.98 7.70 13.80
N MET A 221 28.70 8.11 12.55
CA MET A 221 28.48 9.51 12.21
C MET A 221 27.20 10.11 12.82
N THR A 222 26.18 9.30 13.11
CA THR A 222 24.95 9.77 13.79
C THR A 222 24.98 9.63 15.31
N GLY A 223 26.14 9.28 15.87
CA GLY A 223 26.37 9.18 17.31
C GLY A 223 26.14 7.80 17.90
N GLY A 224 25.99 6.76 17.07
CA GLY A 224 25.92 5.37 17.50
C GLY A 224 24.71 5.05 18.40
N GLU A 225 24.97 4.37 19.52
CA GLU A 225 23.95 3.94 20.47
C GLU A 225 23.51 5.11 21.37
N LYS A 226 22.22 5.45 21.31
CA LYS A 226 21.63 6.57 22.05
C LYS A 226 20.15 6.29 22.37
N ALA A 227 19.64 6.90 23.44
CA ALA A 227 18.29 6.69 23.96
C ALA A 227 17.18 7.29 23.09
N THR A 228 17.48 8.33 22.30
CA THR A 228 16.54 8.97 21.38
C THR A 228 16.99 8.78 19.94
N MET A 229 16.02 8.69 19.03
CA MET A 229 16.31 8.38 17.63
C MET A 229 15.54 9.28 16.69
N SER A 230 16.22 9.70 15.62
CA SER A 230 15.59 10.27 14.44
C SER A 230 15.19 9.18 13.45
N LEU A 231 14.38 9.52 12.45
CA LEU A 231 14.09 8.62 11.33
C LEU A 231 15.36 8.19 10.58
N SER A 232 16.34 9.10 10.44
CA SER A 232 17.63 8.77 9.81
C SER A 232 18.40 7.71 10.60
N ASP A 233 18.36 7.77 11.93
CA ASP A 233 18.97 6.72 12.78
C ASP A 233 18.28 5.37 12.57
N THR A 234 16.94 5.38 12.47
CA THR A 234 16.15 4.18 12.20
C THR A 234 16.53 3.53 10.88
N PHE A 235 16.64 4.32 9.81
CA PHE A 235 16.99 3.80 8.48
C PHE A 235 18.38 3.16 8.47
N ILE A 236 19.39 3.84 9.03
CA ILE A 236 20.76 3.31 9.11
C ILE A 236 20.81 2.02 9.92
N ARG A 237 20.12 1.98 11.07
CA ARG A 237 20.11 0.79 11.94
C ARG A 237 19.34 -0.37 11.31
N ALA A 238 18.26 -0.09 10.58
CA ALA A 238 17.52 -1.12 9.85
C ALA A 238 18.34 -1.68 8.67
N ASP A 239 19.07 -0.82 7.94
CA ASP A 239 19.99 -1.23 6.88
C ASP A 239 21.15 -2.07 7.47
N LEU A 240 21.69 -1.68 8.63
CA LEU A 240 22.70 -2.46 9.38
C LEU A 240 22.18 -3.82 9.83
N ALA A 241 20.96 -3.86 10.39
CA ALA A 241 20.35 -5.11 10.83
C ALA A 241 20.20 -6.09 9.66
N GLN A 242 19.77 -5.57 8.52
CA GLN A 242 19.63 -6.34 7.30
C GLN A 242 20.99 -6.82 6.75
N ALA A 243 21.98 -5.94 6.71
CA ALA A 243 23.33 -6.31 6.29
C ALA A 243 23.92 -7.41 7.17
N ALA A 244 23.71 -7.33 8.49
CA ALA A 244 24.12 -8.35 9.44
C ALA A 244 23.38 -9.68 9.23
N MET A 245 22.06 -9.66 8.96
CA MET A 245 21.30 -10.86 8.61
C MET A 245 21.85 -11.55 7.37
N LEU A 246 22.13 -10.79 6.31
CA LEU A 246 22.67 -11.30 5.04
C LEU A 246 24.12 -11.80 5.20
N ALA A 247 24.90 -11.16 6.07
CA ALA A 247 26.23 -11.62 6.47
C ALA A 247 26.22 -12.80 7.46
N ARG A 248 25.04 -13.31 7.83
CA ARG A 248 24.80 -14.39 8.80
C ARG A 248 25.27 -14.07 10.24
N ASP A 249 25.43 -12.79 10.58
CA ASP A 249 25.70 -12.30 11.92
C ASP A 249 24.37 -11.98 12.64
N ARG A 250 23.71 -13.03 13.14
CA ARG A 250 22.38 -12.90 13.75
C ARG A 250 22.40 -12.06 15.02
N ASP A 251 23.40 -12.20 15.87
CA ASP A 251 23.44 -11.47 17.14
C ASP A 251 23.46 -9.95 16.89
N GLN A 252 24.28 -9.49 15.94
CA GLN A 252 24.30 -8.07 15.56
C GLN A 252 23.01 -7.65 14.85
N ALA A 253 22.44 -8.51 14.00
CA ALA A 253 21.19 -8.21 13.33
C ALA A 253 20.05 -7.94 14.33
N TYR A 254 19.86 -8.81 15.32
CA TYR A 254 18.85 -8.64 16.34
C TYR A 254 19.15 -7.41 17.21
N ARG A 255 20.41 -7.14 17.56
CA ARG A 255 20.80 -5.93 18.28
C ARG A 255 20.44 -4.66 17.50
N TYR A 256 20.82 -4.54 16.23
CA TYR A 256 20.52 -3.35 15.42
C TYR A 256 19.02 -3.20 15.17
N MET A 257 18.30 -4.30 14.94
CA MET A 257 16.83 -4.28 14.82
C MET A 257 16.18 -3.77 16.10
N ALA A 258 16.69 -4.16 17.29
CA ALA A 258 16.17 -3.73 18.58
C ALA A 258 16.30 -2.22 18.75
N GLN A 259 17.39 -1.68 18.23
CA GLN A 259 17.67 -0.26 18.17
C GLN A 259 16.85 0.48 17.11
N THR A 260 15.95 -0.15 16.33
CA THR A 260 15.00 0.56 15.44
C THR A 260 13.63 0.80 16.10
N GLY A 261 13.31 0.02 17.14
CA GLY A 261 11.97 -0.05 17.73
C GLY A 261 10.93 -0.81 16.89
N ALA A 262 11.30 -1.36 15.73
CA ALA A 262 10.41 -2.21 14.94
C ALA A 262 9.94 -3.42 15.77
N GLY A 263 8.64 -3.72 15.72
CA GLY A 263 8.04 -4.77 16.53
C GLY A 263 7.96 -4.48 18.04
N ARG A 264 8.24 -3.26 18.50
CA ARG A 264 8.28 -2.88 19.93
C ARG A 264 7.30 -1.75 20.26
N LEU A 265 6.08 -1.84 19.73
CA LEU A 265 5.07 -0.78 19.92
C LEU A 265 4.48 -0.80 21.34
N PRO A 266 4.15 0.37 21.94
CA PRO A 266 3.46 0.43 23.23
C PRO A 266 2.06 -0.19 23.20
N LYS A 267 1.38 -0.08 22.05
CA LYS A 267 0.11 -0.75 21.78
C LYS A 267 0.40 -1.94 20.88
N SER A 268 0.54 -3.11 21.48
CA SER A 268 0.70 -4.39 20.79
C SER A 268 -0.66 -4.97 20.37
N PRO A 269 -0.73 -5.70 19.25
CA PRO A 269 0.35 -5.92 18.26
C PRO A 269 0.42 -4.81 17.20
N PHE A 270 1.53 -4.75 16.45
CA PHE A 270 1.59 -3.94 15.22
C PHE A 270 0.49 -4.39 14.26
N SER A 271 -0.45 -3.50 13.94
CA SER A 271 -1.61 -3.84 13.12
C SER A 271 -1.18 -4.24 11.72
N THR A 272 -1.74 -5.34 11.23
CA THR A 272 -1.49 -5.84 9.88
C THR A 272 -2.38 -5.10 8.89
N ALA A 273 -1.90 -4.85 7.68
CA ALA A 273 -2.77 -4.36 6.61
C ALA A 273 -3.94 -5.33 6.40
N ARG A 274 -5.11 -4.78 6.09
CA ARG A 274 -6.31 -5.55 5.72
C ARG A 274 -6.12 -6.20 4.36
N PHE A 275 -5.42 -5.50 3.46
CA PHE A 275 -5.11 -5.97 2.11
C PHE A 275 -3.60 -6.09 1.95
N ILE A 276 -3.12 -7.33 1.96
CA ILE A 276 -1.73 -7.70 1.68
C ILE A 276 -1.76 -8.65 0.50
N HIS A 277 -1.46 -8.10 -0.67
CA HIS A 277 -1.36 -8.86 -1.91
C HIS A 277 0.10 -8.79 -2.38
N PRO A 278 0.90 -9.85 -2.15
CA PRO A 278 2.19 -10.00 -2.81
C PRO A 278 1.98 -10.09 -4.33
N PRO A 279 2.97 -9.67 -5.15
CA PRO A 279 2.88 -9.85 -6.59
C PRO A 279 2.94 -11.33 -6.96
N ALA A 280 2.29 -11.74 -8.05
CA ALA A 280 2.38 -13.10 -8.55
C ALA A 280 3.80 -13.42 -9.06
N CYS A 281 4.23 -14.67 -8.91
CA CYS A 281 5.40 -15.19 -9.61
C CYS A 281 5.02 -15.49 -11.06
N GLY A 282 5.95 -15.32 -12.01
CA GLY A 282 5.73 -15.70 -13.40
C GLY A 282 6.25 -14.68 -14.41
N VAL A 283 5.96 -14.94 -15.68
CA VAL A 283 6.49 -14.18 -16.82
C VAL A 283 5.99 -12.73 -16.85
N GLU A 284 4.75 -12.47 -16.42
CA GLU A 284 4.18 -11.13 -16.41
C GLU A 284 4.87 -10.20 -15.41
N SER A 285 5.23 -10.73 -14.24
CA SER A 285 5.93 -9.98 -13.20
C SER A 285 7.44 -10.02 -13.35
N GLY A 286 7.96 -11.00 -14.11
CA GLY A 286 9.39 -11.34 -14.18
C GLY A 286 9.95 -11.90 -12.87
N LEU A 287 9.08 -12.31 -11.94
CA LEU A 287 9.48 -12.78 -10.61
C LEU A 287 9.52 -14.30 -10.52
N GLU A 288 10.57 -14.80 -9.91
CA GLU A 288 10.79 -16.19 -9.53
C GLU A 288 10.49 -16.40 -8.04
N PRO A 289 10.14 -17.63 -7.60
CA PRO A 289 9.80 -17.92 -6.21
C PRO A 289 10.85 -17.50 -5.17
N ASP A 290 12.12 -17.48 -5.55
CA ASP A 290 13.26 -17.13 -4.70
C ASP A 290 13.66 -15.65 -4.79
N ASP A 291 13.03 -14.87 -5.68
CA ASP A 291 13.20 -13.43 -5.69
C ASP A 291 12.64 -12.84 -4.39
N VAL A 292 13.46 -12.05 -3.72
CA VAL A 292 13.15 -11.39 -2.47
C VAL A 292 13.45 -9.90 -2.58
N ALA A 293 12.59 -9.09 -1.98
CA ALA A 293 12.86 -7.68 -1.78
C ALA A 293 12.53 -7.25 -0.35
N VAL A 294 13.21 -6.22 0.14
CA VAL A 294 12.75 -5.46 1.30
C VAL A 294 12.23 -4.13 0.81
N VAL A 295 10.96 -3.86 1.11
CA VAL A 295 10.30 -2.61 0.75
C VAL A 295 10.09 -1.77 1.99
N GLU A 296 10.56 -0.53 1.93
CA GLU A 296 10.30 0.52 2.90
C GLU A 296 9.12 1.36 2.42
N PHE A 297 8.18 1.66 3.31
CA PHE A 297 6.97 2.36 2.94
C PHE A 297 6.40 3.23 4.07
N THR A 298 5.56 4.19 3.67
CA THR A 298 4.88 5.12 4.58
C THR A 298 3.38 4.84 4.65
N ILE A 299 2.85 4.70 5.86
CA ILE A 299 1.41 4.55 6.12
C ILE A 299 0.81 5.93 6.44
N ALA A 300 -0.07 6.43 5.58
CA ALA A 300 -0.82 7.68 5.78
C ALA A 300 -1.89 7.53 6.88
N ASP A 301 -2.45 8.66 7.33
CA ASP A 301 -3.45 8.69 8.41
C ASP A 301 -4.75 7.96 8.04
N ASP A 302 -5.07 7.91 6.76
CA ASP A 302 -6.21 7.18 6.19
C ASP A 302 -5.95 5.66 6.01
N GLY A 303 -4.76 5.19 6.42
CA GLY A 303 -4.34 3.80 6.27
C GLY A 303 -3.84 3.43 4.88
N THR A 304 -3.71 4.37 3.94
CA THR A 304 -3.11 4.11 2.62
C THR A 304 -1.58 4.13 2.66
N VAL A 305 -0.94 3.51 1.67
CA VAL A 305 0.50 3.66 1.46
C VAL A 305 0.73 4.89 0.59
N SER A 306 1.40 5.91 1.12
CA SER A 306 1.68 7.16 0.40
C SER A 306 3.03 7.12 -0.35
N ARG A 307 3.93 6.24 0.07
CA ARG A 307 5.23 5.98 -0.58
C ARG A 307 5.61 4.53 -0.33
N ALA A 308 6.13 3.86 -1.35
CA ALA A 308 6.80 2.57 -1.25
C ALA A 308 8.10 2.64 -2.07
N GLN A 309 9.19 2.06 -1.57
CA GLN A 309 10.46 1.97 -2.27
C GLN A 309 11.21 0.69 -1.91
N PRO A 310 11.83 0.00 -2.89
CA PRO A 310 12.72 -1.09 -2.56
C PRO A 310 14.00 -0.53 -1.92
N VAL A 311 14.39 -1.08 -0.78
CA VAL A 311 15.68 -0.79 -0.12
C VAL A 311 16.64 -1.97 -0.23
N TYR A 312 16.13 -3.13 -0.64
CA TYR A 312 16.93 -4.28 -1.03
C TYR A 312 16.21 -5.23 -1.98
N GLY A 313 16.99 -5.95 -2.77
CA GLY A 313 16.53 -7.06 -3.59
C GLY A 313 17.70 -7.90 -4.11
N ASN A 314 17.46 -9.18 -4.38
CA ASN A 314 18.44 -10.08 -5.00
C ASN A 314 18.36 -10.15 -6.54
N GLY A 315 17.56 -9.26 -7.14
CA GLY A 315 17.32 -9.18 -8.58
C GLY A 315 17.46 -7.76 -9.13
N SER A 316 17.07 -7.57 -10.40
CA SER A 316 17.15 -6.27 -11.08
C SER A 316 16.20 -5.23 -10.48
N TYR A 317 16.39 -3.96 -10.84
CA TYR A 317 15.48 -2.87 -10.44
C TYR A 317 14.03 -3.17 -10.83
N ALA A 318 13.80 -3.73 -12.01
CA ALA A 318 12.45 -4.09 -12.47
C ALA A 318 11.77 -5.08 -11.51
N LYS A 319 12.48 -6.13 -11.08
CA LYS A 319 11.98 -7.11 -10.09
C LYS A 319 11.69 -6.41 -8.75
N ALA A 320 12.62 -5.61 -8.25
CA ALA A 320 12.48 -4.89 -6.98
C ALA A 320 11.30 -3.88 -7.01
N ALA A 321 11.11 -3.19 -8.13
CA ALA A 321 10.01 -2.25 -8.35
C ALA A 321 8.64 -2.96 -8.36
N THR A 322 8.54 -4.17 -8.91
CA THR A 322 7.30 -4.97 -8.88
C THR A 322 6.83 -5.21 -7.43
N PHE A 323 7.74 -5.53 -6.51
CA PHE A 323 7.39 -5.66 -5.08
C PHE A 323 6.90 -4.34 -4.47
N ALA A 324 7.58 -3.23 -4.76
CA ALA A 324 7.19 -1.94 -4.22
C ALA A 324 5.85 -1.44 -4.77
N ARG A 325 5.54 -1.70 -6.04
CA ARG A 325 4.20 -1.46 -6.64
C ARG A 325 3.11 -2.25 -5.91
N ALA A 326 3.36 -3.51 -5.57
CA ALA A 326 2.42 -4.32 -4.81
C ALA A 326 2.14 -3.70 -3.42
N VAL A 327 3.19 -3.27 -2.71
CA VAL A 327 3.06 -2.59 -1.39
C VAL A 327 2.30 -1.27 -1.50
N GLN A 328 2.48 -0.50 -2.58
CA GLN A 328 1.73 0.74 -2.82
C GLN A 328 0.20 0.51 -2.84
N GLY A 329 -0.24 -0.73 -3.14
CA GLY A 329 -1.63 -1.15 -3.10
C GLY A 329 -2.17 -1.51 -1.71
N TRP A 330 -1.30 -1.71 -0.71
CA TRP A 330 -1.70 -2.19 0.61
C TRP A 330 -2.43 -1.14 1.43
N ARG A 331 -3.32 -1.59 2.33
CA ARG A 331 -4.15 -0.69 3.12
C ARG A 331 -4.44 -1.21 4.51
N TRP A 332 -4.51 -0.29 5.46
CA TRP A 332 -4.98 -0.48 6.82
C TRP A 332 -6.36 0.17 6.99
N LYS A 333 -7.11 -0.25 7.99
CA LYS A 333 -8.22 0.59 8.48
C LYS A 333 -7.65 1.87 9.08
N ALA A 334 -8.36 2.98 8.96
CA ALA A 334 -7.90 4.25 9.53
C ALA A 334 -7.69 4.15 11.06
N GLU A 335 -8.56 3.43 11.76
CA GLU A 335 -8.42 3.19 13.21
C GLU A 335 -7.19 2.36 13.55
N ASP A 336 -6.90 1.34 12.74
CA ASP A 336 -5.72 0.48 12.92
C ASP A 336 -4.43 1.25 12.64
N ALA A 337 -4.43 2.14 11.64
CA ALA A 337 -3.31 3.02 11.32
C ALA A 337 -3.10 4.08 12.42
N ALA A 338 -4.17 4.63 12.99
CA ALA A 338 -4.10 5.59 14.09
C ALA A 338 -3.50 4.99 15.37
N ASN A 339 -3.59 3.67 15.55
CA ASN A 339 -2.93 2.95 16.64
C ASN A 339 -1.42 2.77 16.43
N ILE A 340 -0.91 3.01 15.21
CA ILE A 340 0.53 3.02 14.91
C ILE A 340 1.06 4.45 15.07
N PRO A 341 1.99 4.71 16.01
CA PRO A 341 2.59 6.03 16.15
C PRO A 341 3.25 6.49 14.84
N ALA A 342 3.10 7.79 14.51
CA ALA A 342 3.54 8.34 13.24
C ALA A 342 5.00 7.99 12.89
N PHE A 343 5.91 8.02 13.86
CA PHE A 343 7.30 7.61 13.68
C PHE A 343 7.46 6.23 13.03
N PHE A 344 6.69 5.23 13.48
CA PHE A 344 6.73 3.88 12.93
C PHE A 344 6.01 3.75 11.60
N ARG A 345 5.05 4.64 11.32
CA ARG A 345 4.37 4.71 10.02
C ARG A 345 5.27 5.21 8.90
N TYR A 346 6.28 6.04 9.20
CA TYR A 346 7.23 6.57 8.20
C TYR A 346 8.40 5.64 7.87
N ALA A 347 8.60 4.58 8.66
CA ALA A 347 9.77 3.70 8.54
C ALA A 347 9.38 2.21 8.56
N ALA A 348 8.18 1.89 8.10
CA ALA A 348 7.74 0.51 8.01
C ALA A 348 8.53 -0.23 6.92
N ARG A 349 8.98 -1.44 7.23
CA ARG A 349 9.72 -2.30 6.31
C ARG A 349 9.20 -3.71 6.36
N VAL A 350 9.04 -4.33 5.20
CA VAL A 350 8.69 -5.75 5.08
C VAL A 350 9.62 -6.46 4.10
N GLU A 351 9.92 -7.71 4.41
CA GLU A 351 10.46 -8.66 3.43
C GLU A 351 9.31 -9.19 2.58
N LEU A 352 9.47 -9.27 1.26
CA LEU A 352 8.50 -9.82 0.32
C LEU A 352 9.10 -10.89 -0.58
N ARG A 353 8.29 -11.89 -0.93
CA ARG A 353 8.45 -12.82 -2.06
C ARG A 353 7.17 -12.87 -2.86
N CYS A 354 7.26 -13.32 -4.11
CA CYS A 354 6.10 -13.44 -4.98
C CYS A 354 5.21 -14.63 -4.58
N THR A 355 3.90 -14.52 -4.81
CA THR A 355 2.92 -15.60 -4.58
C THR A 355 2.80 -16.50 -5.82
N ARG A 356 2.70 -17.82 -5.63
CA ARG A 356 2.31 -18.78 -6.67
C ARG A 356 0.79 -18.79 -6.84
N SER A 357 0.08 -18.21 -5.88
CA SER A 357 -1.38 -18.08 -5.88
C SER A 357 -1.79 -16.86 -6.69
N GLU A 358 -2.40 -17.06 -7.86
CA GLU A 358 -3.16 -15.99 -8.53
C GLU A 358 -4.51 -15.70 -7.85
N GLY A 359 -4.92 -16.52 -6.86
CA GLY A 359 -6.30 -16.48 -6.31
C GLY A 359 -6.47 -16.69 -4.80
N GLY A 360 -5.40 -16.77 -4.00
CA GLY A 360 -5.51 -16.82 -2.53
C GLY A 360 -6.08 -18.11 -1.94
N GLY A 361 -6.00 -19.23 -2.66
CA GLY A 361 -6.32 -20.57 -2.13
C GLY A 361 -7.79 -20.98 -2.22
N GLY A 362 -8.21 -21.41 -3.42
CA GLY A 362 -9.47 -22.10 -3.67
C GLY A 362 -10.64 -21.23 -4.14
N MET A 363 -11.67 -21.86 -4.69
CA MET A 363 -12.89 -21.20 -5.16
C MET A 363 -13.66 -20.57 -3.99
N SER A 364 -14.03 -19.30 -4.12
CA SER A 364 -14.95 -18.63 -3.21
C SER A 364 -16.39 -18.81 -3.70
N PRO A 365 -17.33 -19.24 -2.84
CA PRO A 365 -18.75 -19.30 -3.21
C PRO A 365 -19.33 -17.91 -3.51
N MET A 366 -18.65 -16.83 -3.10
CA MET A 366 -19.08 -15.45 -3.34
C MET A 366 -18.75 -14.96 -4.77
N GLU A 367 -17.77 -15.58 -5.44
CA GLU A 367 -17.18 -15.01 -6.66
C GLU A 367 -18.16 -14.89 -7.83
N PRO A 368 -18.95 -15.92 -8.21
CA PRO A 368 -19.91 -15.78 -9.30
C PRO A 368 -20.97 -14.70 -9.02
N LEU A 369 -21.37 -14.54 -7.75
CA LEU A 369 -22.32 -13.52 -7.33
C LEU A 369 -21.74 -12.11 -7.44
N ARG A 370 -20.46 -11.92 -7.07
CA ARG A 370 -19.74 -10.65 -7.23
C ARG A 370 -19.61 -10.27 -8.71
N GLN A 371 -19.30 -11.23 -9.57
CA GLN A 371 -19.20 -11.01 -11.02
C GLN A 371 -20.53 -10.55 -11.60
N ARG A 372 -21.64 -11.24 -11.28
CA ARG A 372 -22.98 -10.84 -11.69
C ARG A 372 -23.31 -9.42 -11.24
N PHE A 373 -23.03 -9.09 -9.98
CA PHE A 373 -23.29 -7.74 -9.46
C PHE A 373 -22.43 -6.68 -10.14
N ALA A 374 -21.13 -6.94 -10.34
CA ALA A 374 -20.21 -6.00 -10.98
C ALA A 374 -20.60 -5.72 -12.44
N GLN A 375 -21.05 -6.74 -13.20
CA GLN A 375 -21.54 -6.57 -14.57
C GLN A 375 -22.73 -5.61 -14.65
N TRP A 376 -23.61 -5.62 -13.66
CA TRP A 376 -24.72 -4.66 -13.55
C TRP A 376 -24.26 -3.29 -13.06
N ALA A 377 -23.41 -3.23 -12.03
CA ALA A 377 -23.06 -2.00 -11.33
C ALA A 377 -22.05 -1.12 -12.10
N LEU A 378 -21.03 -1.71 -12.72
CA LEU A 378 -19.92 -0.93 -13.30
C LEU A 378 -20.36 0.07 -14.39
N PRO A 379 -21.22 -0.29 -15.36
CA PRO A 379 -21.70 0.67 -16.36
C PRO A 379 -22.48 1.85 -15.78
N LEU A 380 -23.16 1.66 -14.64
CA LEU A 380 -23.92 2.71 -13.95
C LEU A 380 -23.00 3.71 -13.25
N ILE A 381 -21.82 3.27 -12.82
CA ILE A 381 -20.88 4.06 -12.04
C ILE A 381 -19.86 4.77 -12.95
N GLU A 382 -19.61 4.24 -14.15
CA GLU A 382 -18.64 4.79 -15.11
C GLU A 382 -18.79 6.31 -15.36
N PRO A 383 -19.99 6.91 -15.49
CA PRO A 383 -20.14 8.35 -15.69
C PRO A 383 -19.59 9.21 -14.55
N TYR A 384 -19.45 8.64 -13.36
CA TYR A 384 -18.95 9.34 -12.17
C TYR A 384 -17.44 9.13 -11.97
N GLN A 385 -16.78 8.27 -12.76
CA GLN A 385 -15.35 7.97 -12.60
C GLN A 385 -14.46 9.14 -13.05
N PRO A 386 -13.57 9.64 -12.18
CA PRO A 386 -12.59 10.64 -12.58
C PRO A 386 -11.56 10.03 -13.55
N ARG A 387 -11.26 10.74 -14.64
CA ARG A 387 -10.17 10.41 -15.58
C ARG A 387 -8.98 11.37 -15.37
N PRO A 388 -7.71 10.91 -15.41
CA PRO A 388 -7.28 9.52 -15.53
C PRO A 388 -7.24 8.77 -14.18
N LEU A 389 -7.55 7.48 -14.24
CA LEU A 389 -7.70 6.56 -13.12
C LEU A 389 -6.38 6.34 -12.37
N VAL A 390 -6.28 6.83 -11.13
CA VAL A 390 -5.18 6.44 -10.22
C VAL A 390 -5.67 5.46 -9.13
N LYS A 391 -6.97 5.45 -8.82
CA LYS A 391 -7.61 4.48 -7.92
C LYS A 391 -9.12 4.73 -7.93
N THR A 392 -9.94 3.69 -8.05
CA THR A 392 -11.39 3.86 -7.93
C THR A 392 -11.73 4.15 -6.47
N ASP A 393 -12.13 5.39 -6.17
CA ASP A 393 -12.66 5.77 -4.87
C ASP A 393 -14.17 5.53 -4.85
N TRP A 394 -14.57 4.33 -4.45
CA TRP A 394 -15.97 3.91 -4.38
C TRP A 394 -16.82 4.83 -3.49
N LEU A 395 -16.22 5.48 -2.48
CA LEU A 395 -16.95 6.42 -1.63
C LEU A 395 -17.28 7.69 -2.40
N THR A 396 -16.28 8.30 -3.05
CA THR A 396 -16.49 9.51 -3.86
C THR A 396 -17.53 9.26 -4.96
N LEU A 397 -17.51 8.06 -5.56
CA LEU A 397 -18.50 7.66 -6.56
C LEU A 397 -19.91 7.54 -5.95
N ALA A 398 -20.03 6.87 -4.80
CA ALA A 398 -21.30 6.75 -4.09
C ALA A 398 -21.87 8.11 -3.71
N GLU A 399 -21.05 9.03 -3.20
CA GLU A 399 -21.46 10.39 -2.84
C GLU A 399 -21.85 11.23 -4.07
N SER A 400 -21.17 11.05 -5.19
CA SER A 400 -21.49 11.75 -6.44
C SER A 400 -22.82 11.28 -7.02
N ALA A 401 -23.04 9.96 -7.07
CA ALA A 401 -24.32 9.37 -7.48
C ALA A 401 -25.46 9.79 -6.53
N GLN A 402 -25.20 9.80 -5.22
CA GLN A 402 -26.16 10.28 -4.22
C GLN A 402 -26.56 11.75 -4.47
N LYS A 403 -25.58 12.63 -4.72
CA LYS A 403 -25.84 14.05 -5.04
C LYS A 403 -26.63 14.22 -6.34
N ALA A 404 -26.43 13.32 -7.31
CA ALA A 404 -27.17 13.30 -8.56
C ALA A 404 -28.58 12.69 -8.45
N GLY A 405 -28.93 12.08 -7.31
CA GLY A 405 -30.19 11.35 -7.15
C GLY A 405 -30.25 10.00 -7.88
N ASP A 406 -29.10 9.45 -8.27
CA ASP A 406 -28.97 8.21 -9.02
C ASP A 406 -28.85 7.01 -8.05
N GLY A 407 -30.01 6.53 -7.61
CA GLY A 407 -30.11 5.40 -6.67
C GLY A 407 -29.41 4.11 -7.14
N PRO A 408 -29.57 3.67 -8.41
CA PRO A 408 -28.86 2.52 -8.95
C PRO A 408 -27.32 2.66 -8.91
N ALA A 409 -26.78 3.81 -9.34
CA ALA A 409 -25.33 4.05 -9.28
C ALA A 409 -24.83 4.17 -7.83
N GLU A 410 -25.60 4.80 -6.94
CA GLU A 410 -25.29 4.86 -5.51
C GLU A 410 -25.21 3.45 -4.90
N LEU A 411 -26.19 2.59 -5.18
CA LEU A 411 -26.20 1.20 -4.74
C LEU A 411 -24.98 0.44 -5.26
N GLY A 412 -24.70 0.54 -6.56
CA GLY A 412 -23.55 -0.11 -7.19
C GLY A 412 -22.24 0.27 -6.50
N ALA A 413 -22.00 1.56 -6.30
CA ALA A 413 -20.79 2.07 -5.68
C ALA A 413 -20.69 1.64 -4.20
N ARG A 414 -21.78 1.65 -3.43
CA ARG A 414 -21.77 1.26 -2.01
C ARG A 414 -21.55 -0.24 -1.80
N VAL A 415 -22.09 -1.10 -2.65
CA VAL A 415 -21.87 -2.56 -2.56
C VAL A 415 -20.42 -2.89 -2.93
N LEU A 416 -19.85 -2.25 -3.96
CA LEU A 416 -18.44 -2.39 -4.30
C LEU A 416 -17.52 -1.83 -3.20
N LEU A 417 -17.92 -0.72 -2.57
CA LEU A 417 -17.25 -0.18 -1.39
C LEU A 417 -17.26 -1.20 -0.24
N ALA A 418 -18.39 -1.84 0.08
CA ALA A 418 -18.50 -2.77 1.21
C ALA A 418 -17.48 -3.94 1.16
N LEU A 419 -17.06 -4.35 -0.04
CA LEU A 419 -16.04 -5.39 -0.25
C LEU A 419 -14.62 -4.92 0.11
N SER A 420 -14.41 -3.60 0.18
CA SER A 420 -13.11 -2.96 0.36
C SER A 420 -13.11 -1.82 1.38
N ASP A 421 -14.18 -1.68 2.19
CA ASP A 421 -14.37 -0.53 3.06
C ASP A 421 -13.43 -0.58 4.27
N LEU A 422 -12.63 0.48 4.41
CA LEU A 422 -11.60 0.61 5.45
C LEU A 422 -11.90 1.75 6.42
N ARG A 423 -13.09 2.36 6.30
CA ARG A 423 -13.56 3.37 7.25
C ARG A 423 -13.90 2.74 8.58
N ARG A 424 -14.22 3.59 9.56
CA ARG A 424 -14.69 3.18 10.88
C ARG A 424 -15.91 2.30 10.77
N THR A 425 -16.01 1.30 11.65
CA THR A 425 -17.15 0.35 11.69
C THR A 425 -18.51 1.04 11.62
N ALA A 426 -18.69 2.17 12.31
CA ALA A 426 -19.94 2.94 12.26
C ALA A 426 -20.25 3.48 10.85
N ASP A 427 -19.24 4.00 10.15
CA ASP A 427 -19.37 4.54 8.79
C ASP A 427 -19.61 3.40 7.77
N VAL A 428 -18.97 2.24 7.98
CA VAL A 428 -19.22 1.02 7.19
C VAL A 428 -20.66 0.55 7.36
N LEU A 429 -21.13 0.43 8.61
CA LEU A 429 -22.50 0.00 8.90
C LEU A 429 -23.53 0.97 8.30
N ALA A 430 -23.34 2.28 8.46
CA ALA A 430 -24.22 3.28 7.86
C ALA A 430 -24.28 3.17 6.33
N SER A 431 -23.13 2.89 5.68
CA SER A 431 -23.08 2.69 4.23
C SER A 431 -23.75 1.40 3.79
N ILE A 432 -23.63 0.32 4.58
CA ILE A 432 -24.33 -0.94 4.34
C ILE A 432 -25.84 -0.76 4.51
N ASP A 433 -26.28 -0.11 5.59
CA ASP A 433 -27.70 0.16 5.87
C ASP A 433 -28.33 0.96 4.72
N ARG A 434 -27.63 2.01 4.25
CA ARG A 434 -28.06 2.80 3.08
C ARG A 434 -28.13 1.96 1.80
N ALA A 435 -27.16 1.09 1.57
CA ALA A 435 -27.18 0.19 0.41
C ALA A 435 -28.34 -0.82 0.50
N GLN A 436 -28.66 -1.33 1.68
CA GLN A 436 -29.80 -2.23 1.88
C GLN A 436 -31.14 -1.52 1.64
N GLU A 437 -31.27 -0.25 2.06
CA GLU A 437 -32.43 0.58 1.75
C GLU A 437 -32.59 0.76 0.23
N LEU A 438 -31.52 1.13 -0.47
CA LEU A 438 -31.52 1.33 -1.92
C LEU A 438 -31.85 0.04 -2.69
N ALA A 439 -31.37 -1.11 -2.20
CA ALA A 439 -31.67 -2.41 -2.79
C ALA A 439 -33.18 -2.73 -2.77
N GLY A 440 -33.95 -2.15 -1.83
CA GLY A 440 -35.41 -2.28 -1.77
C GLY A 440 -36.17 -1.49 -2.84
N GLY A 441 -35.48 -0.63 -3.61
CA GLY A 441 -36.11 0.20 -4.65
C GLY A 441 -36.63 -0.60 -5.84
N ALA A 442 -37.82 -0.22 -6.35
CA ALA A 442 -38.47 -0.90 -7.48
C ALA A 442 -37.68 -0.81 -8.80
N ALA A 443 -36.76 0.15 -8.93
CA ALA A 443 -35.91 0.35 -10.11
C ALA A 443 -34.72 -0.62 -10.17
N ILE A 444 -34.45 -1.39 -9.11
CA ILE A 444 -33.32 -2.32 -9.05
C ILE A 444 -33.77 -3.70 -9.57
N PRO A 445 -33.10 -4.26 -10.59
CA PRO A 445 -33.39 -5.61 -11.06
C PRO A 445 -33.28 -6.62 -9.91
N ALA A 446 -34.17 -7.63 -9.91
CA ALA A 446 -34.23 -8.62 -8.83
C ALA A 446 -32.88 -9.31 -8.56
N GLU A 447 -32.18 -9.71 -9.62
CA GLU A 447 -30.87 -10.37 -9.53
C GLU A 447 -29.78 -9.48 -8.89
N ALA A 448 -29.79 -8.18 -9.22
CA ALA A 448 -28.89 -7.20 -8.65
C ALA A 448 -29.20 -6.93 -7.18
N ARG A 449 -30.49 -6.82 -6.83
CA ARG A 449 -30.96 -6.70 -5.44
C ARG A 449 -30.52 -7.91 -4.61
N HIS A 450 -30.79 -9.13 -5.08
CA HIS A 450 -30.45 -10.34 -4.32
C HIS A 450 -28.93 -10.48 -4.14
N ALA A 451 -28.15 -10.18 -5.19
CA ALA A 451 -26.70 -10.17 -5.08
C ALA A 451 -26.20 -9.12 -4.08
N ALA A 452 -26.75 -7.90 -4.11
CA ALA A 452 -26.43 -6.85 -3.14
C ALA A 452 -26.73 -7.31 -1.71
N LEU A 453 -27.90 -7.90 -1.44
CA LEU A 453 -28.28 -8.33 -0.10
C LEU A 453 -27.34 -9.38 0.48
N VAL A 454 -26.94 -10.38 -0.30
CA VAL A 454 -25.98 -11.40 0.13
C VAL A 454 -24.59 -10.79 0.36
N ILE A 455 -24.11 -9.95 -0.56
CA ILE A 455 -22.79 -9.29 -0.44
C ILE A 455 -22.75 -8.39 0.80
N LEU A 456 -23.78 -7.57 1.01
CA LEU A 456 -23.88 -6.65 2.14
C LEU A 456 -24.01 -7.39 3.48
N THR A 457 -24.75 -8.49 3.51
CA THR A 457 -24.84 -9.35 4.70
C THR A 457 -23.49 -9.98 5.03
N ALA A 458 -22.75 -10.44 4.02
CA ALA A 458 -21.41 -11.00 4.20
C ALA A 458 -20.36 -9.97 4.62
N ALA A 459 -20.48 -8.74 4.10
CA ALA A 459 -19.57 -7.64 4.39
C ALA A 459 -19.83 -7.01 5.78
N ARG A 460 -21.00 -7.26 6.38
CA ARG A 460 -21.37 -6.68 7.68
C ARG A 460 -20.37 -7.11 8.76
N PRO A 461 -19.71 -6.15 9.45
CA PRO A 461 -18.78 -6.48 10.53
C PRO A 461 -19.48 -7.25 11.66
N HIS A 462 -18.90 -8.38 12.05
CA HIS A 462 -19.38 -9.17 13.18
C HIS A 462 -18.70 -8.71 14.47
N PRO A 463 -19.39 -8.75 15.64
CA PRO A 463 -18.77 -8.41 16.92
C PRO A 463 -17.59 -9.33 17.25
N ALA A 464 -16.54 -8.74 17.84
CA ALA A 464 -15.14 -9.18 17.82
C ALA A 464 -14.76 -10.46 18.61
N ASN A 465 -15.67 -11.41 18.84
CA ASN A 465 -15.42 -12.57 19.72
C ASN A 465 -15.58 -13.96 19.08
N ARG A 466 -15.45 -14.09 17.75
CA ARG A 466 -15.28 -15.43 17.16
C ARG A 466 -13.80 -15.74 17.03
N ASP A 467 -13.34 -16.69 17.85
CA ASP A 467 -12.05 -17.34 17.61
C ASP A 467 -12.02 -17.88 16.17
N LYS A 468 -10.88 -17.78 15.46
CA LYS A 468 -10.76 -18.30 14.08
C LYS A 468 -11.21 -19.76 13.97
N SER A 469 -11.04 -20.54 15.04
CA SER A 469 -11.45 -21.94 15.12
C SER A 469 -12.97 -22.15 15.21
N ASP A 470 -13.72 -21.14 15.66
CA ASP A 470 -15.18 -21.16 15.75
C ASP A 470 -15.86 -20.77 14.44
N VAL A 471 -15.20 -19.95 13.60
CA VAL A 471 -15.74 -19.54 12.28
C VAL A 471 -16.01 -20.75 11.38
N ASP A 472 -15.15 -21.77 11.43
CA ASP A 472 -15.34 -23.00 10.66
C ASP A 472 -16.45 -23.90 11.24
N ARG A 473 -16.92 -23.67 12.48
CA ARG A 473 -17.79 -24.60 13.23
C ARG A 473 -19.21 -24.10 13.49
N VAL A 474 -19.50 -22.84 13.23
CA VAL A 474 -20.77 -22.21 13.61
C VAL A 474 -21.51 -21.74 12.36
N ASN A 475 -22.81 -22.09 12.28
CA ASN A 475 -23.71 -21.57 11.26
C ASN A 475 -23.72 -20.03 11.25
N ASP A 476 -23.91 -19.43 10.08
CA ASP A 476 -24.31 -18.03 9.98
C ASP A 476 -25.84 -17.94 9.82
N PRO A 477 -26.60 -17.70 10.91
CA PRO A 477 -28.05 -17.69 10.85
C PRO A 477 -28.59 -16.54 10.00
N ALA A 478 -27.87 -15.43 9.85
CA ALA A 478 -28.31 -14.32 9.00
C ALA A 478 -28.29 -14.75 7.53
N MET A 479 -27.24 -15.47 7.11
CA MET A 479 -27.15 -16.04 5.76
C MET A 479 -28.20 -17.13 5.50
N LEU A 480 -28.40 -18.04 6.46
CA LEU A 480 -29.41 -19.10 6.31
C LEU A 480 -30.83 -18.54 6.29
N ALA A 481 -31.13 -17.50 7.07
CA ALA A 481 -32.41 -16.81 7.02
C ALA A 481 -32.61 -16.09 5.68
N LEU A 482 -31.56 -15.44 5.16
CA LEU A 482 -31.59 -14.79 3.85
C LEU A 482 -31.81 -15.80 2.72
N ALA A 483 -31.18 -16.98 2.78
CA ALA A 483 -31.40 -18.07 1.82
C ALA A 483 -32.85 -18.60 1.83
N ALA A 484 -33.53 -18.54 2.99
CA ALA A 484 -34.91 -18.97 3.13
C ALA A 484 -35.94 -17.89 2.76
N ASP A 485 -35.50 -16.66 2.48
CA ASP A 485 -36.39 -15.56 2.08
C ASP A 485 -36.98 -15.82 0.69
N GLY A 486 -38.31 -15.77 0.56
CA GLY A 486 -39.04 -16.23 -0.62
C GLY A 486 -38.58 -15.61 -1.96
N PRO A 487 -38.37 -14.29 -2.05
CA PRO A 487 -37.82 -13.65 -3.25
C PRO A 487 -36.42 -14.14 -3.62
N LEU A 488 -35.54 -14.35 -2.64
CA LEU A 488 -34.17 -14.80 -2.86
C LEU A 488 -34.10 -16.29 -3.20
N ALA A 489 -34.96 -17.10 -2.61
CA ALA A 489 -35.10 -18.53 -2.90
C ALA A 489 -35.50 -18.83 -4.37
N ASN A 490 -35.96 -17.82 -5.12
CA ASN A 490 -36.22 -17.96 -6.56
C ASN A 490 -34.99 -17.62 -7.43
N ASP A 491 -33.92 -17.08 -6.85
CA ASP A 491 -32.65 -16.77 -7.50
C ASP A 491 -31.59 -17.76 -7.04
N ALA A 492 -31.42 -18.83 -7.82
CA ALA A 492 -30.53 -19.95 -7.49
C ALA A 492 -29.10 -19.50 -7.14
N LEU A 493 -28.56 -18.51 -7.86
CA LEU A 493 -27.19 -18.05 -7.60
C LEU A 493 -27.08 -17.35 -6.24
N ALA A 494 -28.05 -16.51 -5.89
CA ALA A 494 -28.05 -15.83 -4.60
C ALA A 494 -28.34 -16.79 -3.44
N GLU A 495 -29.34 -17.67 -3.59
CA GLU A 495 -29.73 -18.67 -2.59
C GLU A 495 -28.59 -19.62 -2.28
N ASP A 496 -28.01 -20.25 -3.30
CA ASP A 496 -26.95 -21.24 -3.12
C ASP A 496 -25.68 -20.60 -2.55
N THR A 497 -25.37 -19.36 -2.94
CA THR A 497 -24.28 -18.60 -2.32
C THR A 497 -24.54 -18.38 -0.83
N ALA A 498 -25.75 -17.95 -0.46
CA ALA A 498 -26.14 -17.74 0.94
C ALA A 498 -26.14 -19.05 1.74
N LEU A 499 -26.62 -20.16 1.18
CA LEU A 499 -26.55 -21.49 1.80
C LEU A 499 -25.11 -21.93 2.05
N LEU A 500 -24.21 -21.76 1.07
CA LEU A 500 -22.80 -22.14 1.21
C LEU A 500 -22.05 -21.28 2.23
N LEU A 501 -22.34 -19.98 2.30
CA LEU A 501 -21.77 -19.07 3.30
C LEU A 501 -22.36 -19.31 4.70
N GLY A 502 -23.64 -19.66 4.77
CA GLY A 502 -24.35 -19.98 6.01
C GLY A 502 -23.97 -21.32 6.63
N THR A 503 -23.51 -22.27 5.80
CA THR A 503 -23.22 -23.65 6.21
C THR A 503 -21.76 -23.81 6.66
N PRO A 504 -21.50 -24.19 7.93
CA PRO A 504 -20.18 -24.27 8.52
C PRO A 504 -19.35 -25.35 7.84
N ARG A 505 -18.05 -25.12 7.71
CA ARG A 505 -17.12 -26.06 7.05
C ARG A 505 -16.91 -27.34 7.85
N ARG A 506 -17.00 -27.24 9.18
CA ARG A 506 -16.83 -28.32 10.15
C ARG A 506 -17.97 -28.25 11.18
N PRO A 507 -19.19 -28.67 10.80
CA PRO A 507 -20.37 -28.56 11.67
C PRO A 507 -20.16 -29.27 13.00
N LYS A 508 -20.81 -28.78 14.06
CA LYS A 508 -20.94 -29.54 15.30
C LYS A 508 -21.81 -30.78 15.04
N SER A 509 -21.71 -31.79 15.91
CA SER A 509 -22.46 -33.04 15.74
C SER A 509 -23.97 -32.80 15.55
N ALA A 510 -24.55 -31.86 16.31
CA ALA A 510 -25.97 -31.51 16.24
C ALA A 510 -26.39 -30.80 14.92
N GLU A 511 -25.44 -30.23 14.17
CA GLU A 511 -25.69 -29.44 12.96
C GLU A 511 -25.32 -30.20 11.68
N THR A 512 -24.77 -31.41 11.81
CA THR A 512 -24.19 -32.17 10.69
C THR A 512 -25.23 -32.53 9.62
N ASP A 513 -26.43 -32.96 10.02
CA ASP A 513 -27.47 -33.35 9.07
C ASP A 513 -28.04 -32.16 8.31
N GLN A 514 -28.19 -31.01 8.99
CA GLN A 514 -28.60 -29.77 8.34
C GLN A 514 -27.53 -29.30 7.34
N ALA A 515 -26.25 -29.36 7.72
CA ALA A 515 -25.16 -28.98 6.83
C ALA A 515 -25.11 -29.86 5.57
N LEU A 516 -25.26 -31.19 5.73
CA LEU A 516 -25.32 -32.12 4.59
C LEU A 516 -26.57 -31.89 3.72
N THR A 517 -27.69 -31.51 4.32
CA THR A 517 -28.92 -31.17 3.59
C THR A 517 -28.73 -29.91 2.74
N ASN A 518 -28.15 -28.86 3.32
CA ASN A 518 -27.84 -27.63 2.58
C ASN A 518 -26.85 -27.90 1.43
N LEU A 519 -25.80 -28.69 1.67
CA LEU A 519 -24.82 -29.04 0.63
C LEU A 519 -25.44 -29.87 -0.50
N ARG A 520 -26.31 -30.84 -0.18
CA ARG A 520 -27.02 -31.62 -1.22
C ARG A 520 -27.94 -30.73 -2.05
N LYS A 521 -28.69 -29.84 -1.40
CA LYS A 521 -29.55 -28.87 -2.09
C LYS A 521 -28.78 -28.08 -3.15
N VAL A 522 -27.62 -27.53 -2.78
CA VAL A 522 -26.77 -26.78 -3.73
C VAL A 522 -26.17 -27.70 -4.80
N ALA A 523 -25.65 -28.88 -4.45
CA ALA A 523 -25.03 -29.80 -5.39
C ALA A 523 -26.02 -30.29 -6.49
N GLU A 524 -27.29 -30.42 -6.13
CA GLU A 524 -28.37 -30.98 -6.94
C GLU A 524 -29.26 -29.89 -7.58
N ASP A 525 -28.96 -28.60 -7.38
CA ASP A 525 -29.77 -27.51 -7.94
C ASP A 525 -29.64 -27.44 -9.48
N GLN A 526 -30.70 -27.86 -10.16
CA GLN A 526 -30.79 -27.89 -11.62
C GLN A 526 -31.01 -26.52 -12.25
N ARG A 527 -31.30 -25.48 -11.45
CA ARG A 527 -31.38 -24.09 -11.93
C ARG A 527 -30.01 -23.52 -12.28
N LEU A 528 -28.94 -24.12 -11.73
CA LEU A 528 -27.56 -23.84 -12.08
C LEU A 528 -27.03 -24.88 -13.06
N GLY A 529 -26.17 -24.45 -14.00
CA GLY A 529 -25.53 -25.36 -14.96
C GLY A 529 -24.79 -26.51 -14.29
N GLU A 530 -24.69 -27.67 -14.97
CA GLU A 530 -24.15 -28.91 -14.40
C GLU A 530 -22.79 -28.76 -13.71
N HIS A 531 -21.88 -28.00 -14.33
CA HIS A 531 -20.54 -27.72 -13.83
C HIS A 531 -20.41 -26.31 -13.24
N HIS A 532 -21.51 -25.74 -12.74
CA HIS A 532 -21.47 -24.43 -12.12
C HIS A 532 -20.57 -24.43 -10.88
N PRO A 533 -19.75 -23.39 -10.64
CA PRO A 533 -18.80 -23.33 -9.53
C PRO A 533 -19.41 -23.66 -8.16
N LEU A 534 -20.61 -23.15 -7.86
CA LEU A 534 -21.28 -23.43 -6.56
C LEU A 534 -21.63 -24.91 -6.38
N ARG A 535 -22.06 -25.59 -7.45
CA ARG A 535 -22.39 -27.02 -7.42
C ARG A 535 -21.12 -27.84 -7.21
N GLN A 536 -20.06 -27.53 -7.96
CA GLN A 536 -18.76 -28.16 -7.79
C GLN A 536 -18.21 -27.97 -6.37
N PHE A 537 -18.34 -26.76 -5.81
CA PHE A 537 -17.95 -26.46 -4.43
C PHE A 537 -18.72 -27.34 -3.42
N ALA A 538 -20.03 -27.46 -3.56
CA ALA A 538 -20.87 -28.28 -2.69
C ALA A 538 -20.56 -29.78 -2.81
N GLN A 539 -20.40 -30.28 -4.04
CA GLN A 539 -20.02 -31.67 -4.33
C GLN A 539 -18.66 -32.05 -3.74
N LEU A 540 -17.65 -31.18 -3.85
CA LEU A 540 -16.34 -31.40 -3.24
C LEU A 540 -16.42 -31.46 -1.71
N ARG A 541 -17.26 -30.61 -1.09
CA ARG A 541 -17.52 -30.67 0.36
C ARG A 541 -18.24 -31.98 0.75
N LEU A 542 -19.23 -32.41 -0.01
CA LEU A 542 -19.92 -33.69 0.20
C LEU A 542 -18.96 -34.87 0.08
N ALA A 543 -18.13 -34.91 -0.97
CA ALA A 543 -17.12 -35.95 -1.17
C ALA A 543 -16.19 -36.07 0.03
N ASN A 544 -15.70 -34.92 0.55
CA ASN A 544 -14.87 -34.89 1.75
C ASN A 544 -15.61 -35.40 3.00
N ASP A 545 -16.85 -34.99 3.20
CA ASP A 545 -17.64 -35.34 4.38
C ASP A 545 -18.02 -36.83 4.41
N ILE A 546 -18.39 -37.37 3.25
CA ILE A 546 -18.76 -38.78 3.05
C ILE A 546 -17.53 -39.68 3.13
N ALA A 547 -16.39 -39.29 2.54
CA ALA A 547 -15.14 -40.06 2.65
C ALA A 547 -14.67 -40.20 4.10
N ARG A 548 -14.83 -39.15 4.93
CA ARG A 548 -14.50 -39.22 6.37
C ARG A 548 -15.37 -40.21 7.15
N LYS A 549 -16.57 -40.51 6.65
CA LYS A 549 -17.47 -41.54 7.21
C LYS A 549 -17.13 -42.96 6.70
N GLY A 550 -16.16 -43.10 5.80
CA GLY A 550 -15.69 -44.38 5.26
C GLY A 550 -16.35 -44.82 3.96
N ASP A 551 -17.33 -44.08 3.43
CA ASP A 551 -17.99 -44.42 2.16
C ASP A 551 -17.23 -43.81 0.97
N LEU A 552 -16.15 -44.48 0.58
CA LEU A 552 -15.30 -44.02 -0.52
C LEU A 552 -16.00 -44.11 -1.88
N ALA A 553 -16.94 -45.04 -2.07
CA ALA A 553 -17.66 -45.19 -3.34
C ALA A 553 -18.58 -44.00 -3.60
N GLN A 554 -19.34 -43.58 -2.59
CA GLN A 554 -20.18 -42.38 -2.71
C GLN A 554 -19.34 -41.10 -2.79
N ALA A 555 -18.22 -41.02 -2.06
CA ALA A 555 -17.28 -39.90 -2.21
C ALA A 555 -16.70 -39.80 -3.62
N GLN A 556 -16.37 -40.94 -4.24
CA GLN A 556 -15.92 -41.00 -5.64
C GLN A 556 -17.00 -40.51 -6.60
N SER A 557 -18.26 -40.88 -6.36
CA SER A 557 -19.39 -40.41 -7.18
C SER A 557 -19.54 -38.88 -7.14
N TYR A 558 -19.54 -38.29 -5.93
CA TYR A 558 -19.59 -36.83 -5.78
C TYR A 558 -18.37 -36.13 -6.38
N PHE A 559 -17.18 -36.72 -6.30
CA PHE A 559 -16.00 -36.17 -6.95
C PHE A 559 -16.13 -36.20 -8.47
N ALA A 560 -16.55 -37.35 -9.03
CA ALA A 560 -16.73 -37.51 -10.47
C ALA A 560 -17.78 -36.55 -11.05
N SER A 561 -18.85 -36.26 -10.30
CA SER A 561 -19.90 -35.33 -10.74
C SER A 561 -19.44 -33.88 -10.84
N THR A 562 -18.28 -33.52 -10.28
CA THR A 562 -17.70 -32.18 -10.45
C THR A 562 -17.20 -31.96 -11.88
N GLY A 563 -16.80 -33.02 -12.59
CA GLY A 563 -16.13 -32.95 -13.89
C GLY A 563 -14.69 -32.43 -13.81
N LEU A 564 -14.14 -32.20 -12.62
CA LEU A 564 -12.80 -31.65 -12.43
C LEU A 564 -11.73 -32.74 -12.37
N THR A 565 -10.54 -32.45 -12.92
CA THR A 565 -9.36 -33.27 -12.63
C THR A 565 -8.85 -33.00 -11.21
N GLN A 566 -7.94 -33.85 -10.73
CA GLN A 566 -7.35 -33.67 -9.41
C GLN A 566 -6.50 -32.39 -9.32
N GLU A 567 -5.79 -32.05 -10.39
CA GLU A 567 -4.95 -30.86 -10.50
C GLU A 567 -5.81 -29.60 -10.51
N GLN A 568 -6.91 -29.62 -11.27
CA GLN A 568 -7.89 -28.54 -11.26
C GLN A 568 -8.49 -28.38 -9.84
N CYS A 569 -8.88 -29.48 -9.20
CA CYS A 569 -9.36 -29.45 -7.82
C CYS A 569 -8.33 -28.91 -6.82
N ALA A 570 -7.03 -29.10 -7.04
CA ALA A 570 -6.01 -28.53 -6.17
C ALA A 570 -5.93 -27.00 -6.31
N LEU A 571 -6.20 -26.45 -7.49
CA LEU A 571 -6.15 -25.01 -7.75
C LEU A 571 -7.44 -24.31 -7.32
N ILE A 572 -8.61 -24.91 -7.59
CA ILE A 572 -9.92 -24.27 -7.39
C ILE A 572 -10.76 -24.94 -6.30
N GLY A 573 -10.33 -26.04 -5.69
CA GLY A 573 -11.10 -26.73 -4.66
C GLY A 573 -11.32 -25.88 -3.40
N PRO A 574 -12.38 -26.16 -2.61
CA PRO A 574 -12.60 -25.48 -1.35
C PRO A 574 -11.44 -25.74 -0.39
N LYS A 575 -10.91 -24.66 0.22
CA LYS A 575 -9.94 -24.77 1.30
C LYS A 575 -10.49 -25.65 2.43
N PRO A 576 -9.81 -26.74 2.82
CA PRO A 576 -10.28 -27.61 3.90
C PRO A 576 -10.32 -26.86 5.23
N ALA A 577 -11.17 -27.30 6.16
CA ALA A 577 -11.27 -26.63 7.46
C ALA A 577 -10.03 -26.88 8.31
N LEU A 578 -9.63 -25.88 9.10
CA LEU A 578 -8.51 -25.99 10.02
C LEU A 578 -8.89 -26.92 11.19
N THR A 579 -8.02 -27.87 11.52
CA THR A 579 -8.21 -28.78 12.66
C THR A 579 -7.27 -28.47 13.81
N SER A 580 -6.01 -28.15 13.50
CA SER A 580 -5.01 -27.68 14.45
C SER A 580 -4.21 -26.56 13.79
N SER A 581 -4.06 -25.44 14.48
CA SER A 581 -3.20 -24.32 14.08
C SER A 581 -1.72 -24.58 14.32
N GLY A 582 -1.34 -25.80 14.75
CA GLY A 582 0.05 -26.14 15.06
C GLY A 582 0.59 -25.46 16.33
N GLY A 583 -0.29 -25.14 17.29
CA GLY A 583 0.05 -24.27 18.43
C GLY A 583 1.21 -24.75 19.32
N GLY A 584 2.21 -23.89 19.51
CA GLY A 584 3.17 -23.95 20.62
C GLY A 584 4.64 -23.69 20.26
N SER A 585 5.17 -22.51 20.63
CA SER A 585 6.58 -22.23 20.94
C SER A 585 7.64 -22.10 19.83
N SER A 586 7.32 -21.98 18.54
CA SER A 586 8.33 -21.56 17.54
C SER A 586 8.72 -20.07 17.64
N PHE A 587 8.42 -19.39 18.75
CA PHE A 587 8.84 -18.00 18.94
C PHE A 587 10.37 -17.97 19.00
N PRO A 588 11.07 -17.21 18.13
CA PRO A 588 12.53 -17.14 18.18
C PRO A 588 12.99 -16.62 19.54
N LEU A 589 13.87 -17.35 20.23
CA LEU A 589 14.34 -16.97 21.58
C LEU A 589 15.02 -15.60 21.57
N GLU A 590 15.77 -15.30 20.52
CA GLU A 590 16.40 -14.00 20.33
C GLU A 590 15.35 -12.90 20.13
N ALA A 591 14.27 -13.18 19.39
CA ALA A 591 13.18 -12.22 19.23
C ALA A 591 12.49 -11.93 20.57
N LEU A 592 12.27 -12.98 21.38
CA LEU A 592 11.71 -12.84 22.71
C LEU A 592 12.63 -12.03 23.63
N ARG A 593 13.94 -12.30 23.60
CA ARG A 593 14.97 -11.59 24.37
C ARG A 593 15.00 -10.10 24.07
N TYR A 594 14.87 -9.72 22.80
CA TYR A 594 14.85 -8.31 22.38
C TYR A 594 13.46 -7.67 22.39
N GLY A 595 12.41 -8.47 22.67
CA GLY A 595 11.02 -7.99 22.77
C GLY A 595 10.34 -7.71 21.43
N PHE A 596 10.77 -8.37 20.35
CA PHE A 596 10.17 -8.22 19.03
C PHE A 596 8.84 -8.92 18.93
N GLU A 597 7.85 -8.21 18.43
CA GLU A 597 6.60 -8.76 17.91
C GLU A 597 6.54 -8.57 16.40
N GLY A 598 5.70 -9.35 15.74
CA GLY A 598 5.64 -9.31 14.30
C GLY A 598 4.58 -10.21 13.71
N TRP A 599 4.60 -10.31 12.39
CA TRP A 599 3.68 -11.15 11.66
C TRP A 599 4.32 -11.59 10.35
N VAL A 600 3.90 -12.77 9.89
CA VAL A 600 4.36 -13.35 8.63
C VAL A 600 3.15 -13.86 7.86
N GLN A 601 3.04 -13.49 6.59
CA GLN A 601 2.15 -14.16 5.65
C GLN A 601 2.92 -15.32 5.03
N ILE A 602 2.41 -16.53 5.22
CA ILE A 602 2.97 -17.78 4.69
C ILE A 602 2.12 -18.29 3.54
N GLU A 603 2.76 -18.92 2.57
CA GLU A 603 2.15 -19.72 1.53
C GLU A 603 2.57 -21.18 1.71
N PHE A 604 1.64 -22.11 1.54
CA PHE A 604 1.92 -23.55 1.55
C PHE A 604 0.85 -24.29 0.76
N ASP A 605 1.16 -25.53 0.38
CA ASP A 605 0.23 -26.46 -0.24
C ASP A 605 -0.37 -27.37 0.84
N ILE A 606 -1.61 -27.82 0.67
CA ILE A 606 -2.29 -28.74 1.59
C ILE A 606 -2.44 -30.07 0.87
N THR A 607 -1.91 -31.14 1.46
CA THR A 607 -2.06 -32.52 0.93
C THR A 607 -3.49 -33.06 1.13
N ALA A 608 -3.88 -34.13 0.42
CA ALA A 608 -5.16 -34.82 0.66
C ALA A 608 -5.35 -35.27 2.12
N LYS A 609 -4.25 -35.57 2.83
CA LYS A 609 -4.27 -35.92 4.26
C LYS A 609 -4.40 -34.70 5.19
N GLY A 610 -4.47 -33.50 4.63
CA GLY A 610 -4.63 -32.25 5.39
C GLY A 610 -3.32 -31.70 5.97
N ARG A 611 -2.16 -32.23 5.61
CA ARG A 611 -0.86 -31.69 6.07
C ARG A 611 -0.40 -30.56 5.17
N ALA A 612 0.10 -29.47 5.75
CA ALA A 612 0.83 -28.43 5.02
C ALA A 612 2.18 -28.96 4.49
N VAL A 613 2.54 -28.56 3.27
CA VAL A 613 3.82 -28.86 2.60
C VAL A 613 4.25 -27.66 1.76
N ASP A 614 5.52 -27.64 1.35
CA ASP A 614 6.09 -26.56 0.51
C ASP A 614 5.88 -25.15 1.09
N SER A 615 5.98 -25.06 2.42
CA SER A 615 5.78 -23.84 3.19
C SER A 615 6.87 -22.80 2.91
N ARG A 616 6.46 -21.56 2.62
CA ARG A 616 7.35 -20.41 2.43
C ARG A 616 6.75 -19.12 2.95
N ALA A 617 7.60 -18.22 3.46
CA ALA A 617 7.17 -16.90 3.89
C ALA A 617 7.11 -15.94 2.69
N LEU A 618 5.93 -15.39 2.43
CA LEU A 618 5.71 -14.38 1.39
C LEU A 618 5.94 -12.98 1.89
N VAL A 619 5.49 -12.66 3.11
CA VAL A 619 5.66 -11.33 3.70
C VAL A 619 6.09 -11.49 5.15
N SER A 620 7.15 -10.81 5.58
CA SER A 620 7.59 -10.82 6.98
C SER A 620 7.79 -9.41 7.52
N TYR A 621 7.18 -9.14 8.67
CA TYR A 621 7.45 -7.97 9.51
C TYR A 621 7.91 -8.40 10.92
N PRO A 622 9.04 -7.88 11.42
CA PRO A 622 10.10 -7.19 10.67
C PRO A 622 10.79 -8.11 9.64
N PRO A 623 11.55 -7.56 8.67
CA PRO A 623 12.25 -8.36 7.66
C PRO A 623 13.18 -9.41 8.29
N PHE A 624 13.15 -10.65 7.78
CA PHE A 624 14.03 -11.78 8.15
C PHE A 624 13.97 -12.31 9.59
N ILE A 625 13.26 -11.65 10.52
CA ILE A 625 13.24 -12.05 11.94
C ILE A 625 12.40 -13.32 12.16
N PHE A 626 11.18 -13.35 11.62
CA PHE A 626 10.21 -14.41 11.91
C PHE A 626 10.03 -15.43 10.78
N THR A 627 10.65 -15.20 9.62
CA THR A 627 10.53 -16.01 8.39
C THR A 627 10.69 -17.51 8.66
N LYS A 628 11.80 -17.93 9.27
CA LYS A 628 12.06 -19.35 9.57
C LYS A 628 11.05 -19.93 10.56
N SER A 629 10.76 -19.20 11.64
CA SER A 629 9.82 -19.63 12.67
C SER A 629 8.40 -19.79 12.14
N ALA A 630 7.97 -18.91 11.25
CA ALA A 630 6.66 -18.98 10.61
C ALA A 630 6.56 -20.18 9.67
N THR A 631 7.59 -20.43 8.85
CA THR A 631 7.65 -21.63 7.98
C THR A 631 7.60 -22.92 8.80
N VAL A 632 8.39 -23.04 9.87
CA VAL A 632 8.35 -24.22 10.75
C VAL A 632 7.00 -24.37 11.45
N SER A 633 6.35 -23.26 11.81
CA SER A 633 5.00 -23.29 12.39
C SER A 633 3.98 -23.79 11.37
N ALA A 634 4.12 -23.38 10.10
CA ALA A 634 3.25 -23.80 9.00
C ALA A 634 3.26 -25.33 8.81
N ASP A 635 4.43 -25.95 8.91
CA ASP A 635 4.59 -27.41 8.72
C ASP A 635 3.84 -28.25 9.78
N ASN A 636 3.48 -27.63 10.91
CA ASN A 636 2.70 -28.26 11.99
C ASN A 636 1.19 -27.97 11.88
N VAL A 637 0.75 -27.19 10.90
CA VAL A 637 -0.65 -26.89 10.67
C VAL A 637 -1.34 -28.13 10.08
N GLN A 638 -2.47 -28.50 10.68
CA GLN A 638 -3.26 -29.65 10.23
C GLN A 638 -4.67 -29.21 9.83
N TYR A 639 -5.04 -29.59 8.63
CA TYR A 639 -6.36 -29.42 8.03
C TYR A 639 -7.13 -30.73 7.99
N GLN A 640 -8.44 -30.64 7.73
CA GLN A 640 -9.25 -31.81 7.43
C GLN A 640 -8.75 -32.50 6.17
N SER A 641 -8.79 -33.83 6.18
CA SER A 641 -8.52 -34.62 4.97
C SER A 641 -9.54 -34.29 3.88
N SER A 642 -9.06 -34.17 2.66
CA SER A 642 -9.89 -34.04 1.47
C SER A 642 -9.84 -35.31 0.65
N TYR A 643 -10.98 -35.75 0.14
CA TYR A 643 -11.05 -36.88 -0.76
C TYR A 643 -10.39 -36.52 -2.08
N ARG A 644 -9.32 -37.25 -2.43
CA ARG A 644 -8.60 -37.15 -3.70
C ARG A 644 -8.33 -38.59 -4.17
N PRO A 645 -8.86 -39.03 -5.33
CA PRO A 645 -8.73 -40.43 -5.75
C PRO A 645 -7.28 -40.95 -5.81
N SER A 646 -6.31 -40.12 -6.21
CA SER A 646 -4.88 -40.51 -6.22
C SER A 646 -4.09 -39.99 -5.01
N GLY A 647 -4.76 -39.35 -4.03
CA GLY A 647 -4.13 -38.88 -2.80
C GLY A 647 -3.21 -37.67 -2.94
N GLY A 648 -3.27 -36.92 -4.05
CA GLY A 648 -2.43 -35.74 -4.29
C GLY A 648 -2.85 -34.49 -3.50
N GLN A 649 -2.63 -33.30 -4.05
CA GLN A 649 -2.89 -32.04 -3.33
C GLN A 649 -4.39 -31.76 -3.16
N ALA A 650 -4.77 -31.29 -1.98
CA ALA A 650 -6.11 -30.81 -1.66
C ALA A 650 -6.29 -29.37 -2.12
N CYS A 651 -5.35 -28.49 -1.78
CA CYS A 651 -5.32 -27.09 -2.19
C CYS A 651 -3.87 -26.64 -2.40
N ALA A 652 -3.63 -25.84 -3.42
CA ALA A 652 -2.34 -25.23 -3.69
C ALA A 652 -2.31 -23.74 -3.29
N ALA A 653 -1.12 -23.26 -2.97
CA ALA A 653 -0.78 -21.87 -2.69
C ALA A 653 -1.74 -21.19 -1.71
N ASN A 654 -2.03 -21.88 -0.60
CA ASN A 654 -2.88 -21.37 0.46
C ASN A 654 -2.12 -20.35 1.29
N LEU A 655 -2.79 -19.23 1.59
CA LEU A 655 -2.22 -18.14 2.38
C LEU A 655 -2.74 -18.16 3.82
N GLU A 656 -1.83 -18.02 4.77
CA GLU A 656 -2.16 -17.80 6.19
C GLU A 656 -1.30 -16.70 6.78
N MET A 657 -1.84 -16.03 7.79
CA MET A 657 -1.08 -15.04 8.56
C MET A 657 -0.78 -15.59 9.95
N VAL A 658 0.51 -15.73 10.24
CA VAL A 658 1.05 -16.09 11.56
C VAL A 658 1.42 -14.81 12.30
N ARG A 659 0.97 -14.67 13.55
CA ARG A 659 1.30 -13.52 14.41
C ARG A 659 2.17 -13.95 15.57
N PHE A 660 3.20 -13.18 15.84
CA PHE A 660 4.14 -13.35 16.95
C PHE A 660 3.90 -12.22 17.93
N THR A 661 3.25 -12.52 19.05
CA THR A 661 2.91 -11.56 20.10
C THR A 661 3.51 -11.97 21.43
N ILE A 662 3.91 -10.99 22.24
CA ILE A 662 4.47 -11.18 23.57
C ILE A 662 3.42 -10.65 24.57
N PRO A 663 2.71 -11.52 25.30
CA PRO A 663 1.75 -11.08 26.30
C PRO A 663 2.39 -10.15 27.33
N GLY A 664 1.83 -8.96 27.52
CA GLY A 664 2.34 -7.97 28.48
C GLY A 664 3.72 -7.41 28.14
N ASN A 665 4.08 -7.32 26.86
CA ASN A 665 5.40 -6.83 26.42
C ASN A 665 5.77 -5.48 27.06
N THR A 666 6.78 -5.48 27.92
CA THR A 666 7.30 -4.27 28.58
C THR A 666 8.45 -3.62 27.80
N ASN A 667 9.02 -4.32 26.81
CA ASN A 667 10.15 -3.86 26.00
C ASN A 667 9.69 -2.95 24.85
N THR A 668 8.95 -1.89 25.14
CA THR A 668 8.34 -1.01 24.12
C THR A 668 9.11 0.29 23.93
N VAL A 669 8.92 0.94 22.77
CA VAL A 669 9.52 2.24 22.41
C VAL A 669 8.41 3.26 22.20
N SER A 670 8.51 4.41 22.86
CA SER A 670 7.53 5.49 22.77
C SER A 670 8.04 6.68 21.96
N THR A 671 7.13 7.41 21.33
CA THR A 671 7.47 8.65 20.61
C THR A 671 7.58 9.80 21.58
N VAL A 672 8.72 10.52 21.55
CA VAL A 672 8.90 11.76 22.30
C VAL A 672 8.34 12.92 21.46
N LYS A 673 7.42 13.73 22.00
CA LYS A 673 6.97 14.95 21.32
C LYS A 673 8.16 15.91 21.16
N PRO A 674 8.40 16.50 19.98
CA PRO A 674 9.46 17.49 19.85
C PRO A 674 9.19 18.63 20.82
N LYS A 675 10.22 19.05 21.58
CA LYS A 675 10.13 20.26 22.40
C LYS A 675 9.81 21.42 21.45
N THR A 676 8.75 22.16 21.74
CA THR A 676 8.43 23.40 21.00
C THR A 676 9.70 24.26 20.97
N PRO A 677 10.18 24.70 19.80
CA PRO A 677 11.32 25.61 19.77
C PRO A 677 10.96 26.85 20.62
N PRO A 678 11.90 27.41 21.39
CA PRO A 678 11.66 28.67 22.07
C PRO A 678 11.22 29.69 21.02
N LYS A 679 10.16 30.44 21.31
CA LYS A 679 9.73 31.56 20.46
C LYS A 679 10.96 32.44 20.26
N SER A 680 11.42 32.55 19.01
CA SER A 680 12.41 33.56 18.64
C SER A 680 11.80 34.92 18.96
N SER A 681 12.32 35.54 20.02
CA SER A 681 12.04 36.91 20.43
C SER A 681 12.69 37.90 19.49
#